data_AF-A0A8C1R8N4-F1
#
_entry.id   AF-A0A8C1R8N4-F1
#
_cell.length_a   1.000
_cell.length_b   1.000
_cell.length_c   1.000
_cell.angle_alpha   90.00
_cell.angle_beta   90.00
_cell.angle_gamma   90.00
#
_symmetry.space_group_name_H-M   'P 1'
#
loop_
_entity.id
_entity.type
_entity.pdbx_description
1 polymer ?
#
loop_
_entity_poly.entity_id
_entity_poly.type
_entity_poly.pdbx_seq_one_letter_code
_entity_poly.pdbx_strand_id
1 'polypeptide(L)'
;MFLSTIMFFFSPLSFSFLHTNFLIGTTEEWKDIPDINKGKANILLVSLYLIFTNHYFYSYFMYSELMLGLNLREGDIMMHNQRSAILGNQYRWNIPVPFELSVNLSMNYKGVILRALEQFRLKSCIDFKSRTEDDISYISVESREGCWSYVGHIVAGAQTLSIGNGCGVKGIVEHEFLHALGFWHEQSRYDRDDYVTINFKNIITGYANNFDKYSENLTTTQDTPYDYYSVMHYDKNAFSNGNGSTIITKRSEFQDVIGQRLDMSEYDTIELNKLYKCNSSISFLDHCSFDDESLCQMSVCSAADYGWQRVESVSGISVTDHTYLGKEQNGTSFFMHFSTKGRNEGDAARMESMTMTPKRDCKVQCLQFYYYHSGNESDQLNIWIREYQNEADNRGTLRLMDQIIEPPGNYWKLHHVPLNANKTFQVVFEARKGAGNSSGGFSLDDINISETECPHTWQIRDFEKVLNNSVSGTRMYSPLYYSSEGYRFQALLILYQNYLSVYVGLVSGAYDDQLQWPCQWRQITFQILDQNPHIQKRMSSEKSFTTDPALVSSYGRNDWDNPRNNGTRVVIGNETVYVGIFWGYQYAIMNEDLTKREFIKGGDIILLFTMQDISGLRQKYSLPCPKVTLKNLKTSFDAAVKQGPCATSDCLGIFCTSITSSLILLVCLRLLLN
;
A
#
# COMPACT_ATOMS: atom_id res chain seq x y z
N MET A 1 -47.53 2.06 -14.56
CA MET A 1 -48.15 3.22 -13.87
C MET A 1 -48.59 2.93 -12.42
N PHE A 2 -48.55 1.68 -11.93
CA PHE A 2 -48.71 1.34 -10.49
C PHE A 2 -47.37 1.05 -9.76
N LEU A 3 -46.24 1.11 -10.46
CA LEU A 3 -44.89 0.86 -9.93
C LEU A 3 -44.16 2.13 -9.46
N SER A 4 -44.71 3.31 -9.71
CA SER A 4 -44.11 4.61 -9.37
C SER A 4 -44.47 5.11 -7.96
N THR A 5 -45.32 4.41 -7.22
CA THR A 5 -45.87 4.89 -5.94
C THR A 5 -45.38 4.08 -4.73
N ILE A 6 -44.68 2.96 -4.92
CA ILE A 6 -44.10 2.14 -3.83
C ILE A 6 -42.70 2.65 -3.39
N MET A 7 -42.18 3.73 -4.02
CA MET A 7 -40.88 4.32 -3.69
C MET A 7 -40.85 5.17 -2.40
N PHE A 8 -41.94 5.28 -1.63
CA PHE A 8 -42.05 6.30 -0.56
C PHE A 8 -41.92 5.82 0.89
N PHE A 9 -41.70 4.53 1.19
CA PHE A 9 -41.66 4.08 2.58
C PHE A 9 -40.73 2.89 2.84
N PHE A 10 -39.41 3.07 2.86
CA PHE A 10 -38.54 2.14 3.60
C PHE A 10 -37.38 2.89 4.28
N SER A 11 -37.35 2.84 5.60
CA SER A 11 -36.30 3.39 6.47
C SER A 11 -35.22 2.34 6.78
N PRO A 12 -34.05 2.72 7.35
CA PRO A 12 -32.88 1.84 7.52
C PRO A 12 -33.08 0.60 8.40
N LEU A 13 -34.13 0.56 9.23
CA LEU A 13 -34.49 -0.62 10.03
C LEU A 13 -34.93 -1.82 9.17
N SER A 14 -35.33 -1.57 7.92
CA SER A 14 -35.81 -2.61 6.98
C SER A 14 -34.66 -3.41 6.36
N PHE A 15 -33.43 -2.91 6.38
CA PHE A 15 -32.25 -3.54 5.80
C PHE A 15 -31.70 -4.69 6.65
N SER A 16 -31.82 -4.59 7.98
CA SER A 16 -31.56 -5.71 8.91
C SER A 16 -32.57 -6.85 8.70
N PHE A 17 -33.82 -6.52 8.39
CA PHE A 17 -34.89 -7.50 8.19
C PHE A 17 -34.72 -8.32 6.89
N LEU A 18 -34.18 -7.71 5.83
CA LEU A 18 -33.88 -8.41 4.56
C LEU A 18 -32.60 -9.26 4.61
N HIS A 19 -31.59 -8.84 5.38
CA HIS A 19 -30.37 -9.63 5.56
C HIS A 19 -30.64 -10.94 6.33
N THR A 20 -31.62 -10.92 7.24
CA THR A 20 -31.98 -12.10 8.06
C THR A 20 -32.81 -13.12 7.28
N ASN A 21 -33.65 -12.69 6.34
CA ASN A 21 -34.51 -13.60 5.57
C ASN A 21 -33.83 -14.19 4.32
N PHE A 22 -32.70 -13.64 3.85
CA PHE A 22 -31.98 -14.21 2.71
C PHE A 22 -31.15 -15.45 3.07
N LEU A 23 -30.86 -15.66 4.36
CA LEU A 23 -30.19 -16.86 4.89
C LEU A 23 -31.17 -17.92 5.43
N ILE A 24 -32.46 -17.62 5.47
CA ILE A 24 -33.49 -18.49 6.06
C ILE A 24 -34.57 -18.75 5.01
N GLY A 25 -34.46 -19.88 4.31
CA GLY A 25 -35.62 -20.47 3.66
C GLY A 25 -36.63 -20.90 4.74
N THR A 26 -37.64 -20.09 4.99
CA THR A 26 -38.88 -20.53 5.67
C THR A 26 -40.07 -20.25 4.76
N THR A 27 -40.83 -21.32 4.50
CA THR A 27 -41.83 -21.47 3.45
C THR A 27 -43.26 -21.26 3.96
N GLU A 28 -43.57 -20.13 4.61
CA GLU A 28 -44.94 -19.93 5.14
C GLU A 28 -45.74 -18.72 4.62
N GLU A 29 -45.17 -17.76 3.87
CA GLU A 29 -45.94 -16.59 3.40
C GLU A 29 -46.25 -16.52 1.89
N TRP A 30 -46.09 -17.59 1.11
CA TRP A 30 -46.26 -17.55 -0.36
C TRP A 30 -47.27 -18.58 -0.91
N LYS A 31 -48.42 -18.76 -0.26
CA LYS A 31 -49.44 -19.75 -0.68
C LYS A 31 -50.23 -19.38 -1.94
N ASP A 32 -50.27 -18.11 -2.36
CA ASP A 32 -51.21 -17.68 -3.41
C ASP A 32 -50.57 -17.18 -4.73
N ILE A 33 -49.29 -17.50 -5.02
CA ILE A 33 -48.64 -17.11 -6.30
C ILE A 33 -48.29 -18.34 -7.15
N PRO A 34 -48.75 -18.41 -8.43
CA PRO A 34 -48.45 -19.53 -9.34
C PRO A 34 -46.94 -19.75 -9.58
N ASP A 35 -46.50 -21.01 -9.56
CA ASP A 35 -45.09 -21.45 -9.51
C ASP A 35 -44.18 -20.89 -10.62
N ILE A 36 -44.70 -20.57 -11.80
CA ILE A 36 -43.90 -20.02 -12.91
C ILE A 36 -43.39 -18.60 -12.63
N ASN A 37 -44.06 -17.85 -11.75
CA ASN A 37 -43.67 -16.49 -11.40
C ASN A 37 -42.68 -16.41 -10.22
N LYS A 38 -42.59 -17.45 -9.38
CA LYS A 38 -41.64 -17.50 -8.25
C LYS A 38 -40.19 -17.65 -8.74
N GLY A 39 -39.95 -18.47 -9.76
CA GLY A 39 -38.62 -18.62 -10.37
C GLY A 39 -38.16 -17.34 -11.09
N LYS A 40 -39.05 -16.64 -11.79
CA LYS A 40 -38.74 -15.38 -12.47
C LYS A 40 -38.57 -14.20 -11.51
N ALA A 41 -39.35 -14.13 -10.43
CA ALA A 41 -39.22 -13.09 -9.40
C ALA A 41 -37.91 -13.22 -8.61
N ASN A 42 -37.49 -14.44 -8.26
CA ASN A 42 -36.20 -14.68 -7.60
C ASN A 42 -35.01 -14.38 -8.52
N ILE A 43 -35.10 -14.71 -9.82
CA ILE A 43 -34.06 -14.34 -10.78
C ILE A 43 -34.01 -12.81 -10.95
N LEU A 44 -35.16 -12.12 -11.03
CA LEU A 44 -35.19 -10.66 -11.14
C LEU A 44 -34.63 -9.96 -9.88
N LEU A 45 -34.95 -10.47 -8.68
CA LEU A 45 -34.46 -9.94 -7.39
C LEU A 45 -32.98 -10.23 -7.16
N VAL A 46 -32.49 -11.41 -7.57
CA VAL A 46 -31.05 -11.73 -7.54
C VAL A 46 -30.30 -10.95 -8.61
N SER A 47 -30.88 -10.72 -9.80
CA SER A 47 -30.32 -9.84 -10.82
C SER A 47 -30.31 -8.38 -10.38
N LEU A 48 -31.35 -7.88 -9.71
CA LEU A 48 -31.37 -6.55 -9.09
C LEU A 48 -30.30 -6.46 -8.00
N TYR A 49 -30.23 -7.42 -7.07
CA TYR A 49 -29.20 -7.50 -6.03
C TYR A 49 -27.77 -7.52 -6.61
N LEU A 50 -27.53 -8.29 -7.69
CA LEU A 50 -26.24 -8.37 -8.40
C LEU A 50 -25.91 -7.11 -9.23
N ILE A 51 -26.91 -6.37 -9.71
CA ILE A 51 -26.71 -5.06 -10.36
C ILE A 51 -26.40 -4.00 -9.29
N PHE A 52 -27.11 -4.01 -8.16
CA PHE A 52 -26.94 -3.07 -7.05
C PHE A 52 -25.57 -3.17 -6.36
N THR A 53 -24.91 -4.34 -6.37
CA THR A 53 -23.60 -4.51 -5.70
C THR A 53 -22.38 -4.29 -6.59
N ASN A 54 -22.52 -4.17 -7.92
CA ASN A 54 -21.38 -4.40 -8.84
C ASN A 54 -21.15 -3.33 -9.92
N HIS A 55 -22.08 -2.38 -10.13
CA HIS A 55 -21.82 -1.20 -10.96
C HIS A 55 -21.92 0.12 -10.19
N TYR A 56 -22.22 0.00 -8.90
CA TYR A 56 -22.66 1.12 -8.09
C TYR A 56 -21.71 1.45 -6.95
N PHE A 57 -20.67 0.71 -6.59
CA PHE A 57 -19.87 1.16 -5.43
C PHE A 57 -19.25 2.56 -5.61
N TYR A 58 -18.90 2.95 -6.84
CA TYR A 58 -18.40 4.29 -7.18
C TYR A 58 -19.53 5.31 -7.46
N SER A 59 -20.60 4.88 -8.13
CA SER A 59 -21.79 5.71 -8.39
C SER A 59 -22.64 5.95 -7.12
N TYR A 60 -22.60 5.04 -6.14
CA TYR A 60 -23.38 5.01 -4.89
C TYR A 60 -22.85 5.99 -3.84
N PHE A 61 -21.57 6.36 -3.86
CA PHE A 61 -21.07 7.43 -2.98
C PHE A 61 -21.81 8.73 -3.25
N MET A 62 -21.76 9.17 -4.49
CA MET A 62 -22.42 10.40 -4.90
C MET A 62 -23.93 10.21 -5.06
N TYR A 63 -24.45 9.02 -5.42
CA TYR A 63 -25.90 8.71 -5.28
C TYR A 63 -26.37 8.79 -3.82
N SER A 64 -25.54 8.40 -2.84
CA SER A 64 -25.89 8.53 -1.42
C SER A 64 -25.91 10.00 -0.99
N GLU A 65 -24.96 10.82 -1.43
CA GLU A 65 -24.93 12.28 -1.15
C GLU A 65 -26.08 13.03 -1.84
N LEU A 66 -26.41 12.64 -3.09
CA LEU A 66 -27.59 13.07 -3.84
C LEU A 66 -28.90 12.77 -3.10
N MET A 67 -29.01 11.57 -2.52
CA MET A 67 -30.18 11.13 -1.75
C MET A 67 -30.27 11.75 -0.34
N LEU A 68 -29.13 12.18 0.21
CA LEU A 68 -29.05 12.86 1.51
C LEU A 68 -29.33 14.37 1.39
N GLY A 69 -29.28 14.95 0.19
CA GLY A 69 -29.68 16.34 -0.07
C GLY A 69 -28.75 17.38 0.57
N LEU A 70 -27.45 17.06 0.72
CA LEU A 70 -26.49 17.88 1.45
C LEU A 70 -26.13 19.22 0.75
N ASN A 71 -26.53 19.42 -0.51
CA ASN A 71 -26.29 20.66 -1.29
C ASN A 71 -24.84 21.17 -1.23
N LEU A 72 -23.88 20.25 -1.26
CA LEU A 72 -22.46 20.56 -1.32
C LEU A 72 -22.04 20.97 -2.74
N ARG A 73 -21.01 21.81 -2.84
CA ARG A 73 -20.45 22.18 -4.13
C ARG A 73 -19.64 21.00 -4.64
N GLU A 74 -19.78 20.66 -5.91
CA GLU A 74 -19.08 19.50 -6.46
C GLU A 74 -19.30 18.23 -5.61
N GLY A 75 -20.50 18.03 -5.05
CA GLY A 75 -20.85 16.80 -4.33
C GLY A 75 -20.32 16.69 -2.89
N ASP A 76 -19.08 17.10 -2.64
CA ASP A 76 -18.32 16.84 -1.40
C ASP A 76 -17.53 18.08 -0.91
N ILE A 77 -17.70 19.24 -1.54
CA ILE A 77 -17.02 20.47 -1.10
C ILE A 77 -17.96 21.35 -0.29
N MET A 78 -17.62 21.52 0.98
CA MET A 78 -18.28 22.49 1.85
C MET A 78 -17.76 23.90 1.55
N MET A 79 -18.67 24.81 1.21
CA MET A 79 -18.33 26.21 0.91
C MET A 79 -18.46 27.08 2.16
N HIS A 80 -17.52 28.01 2.34
CA HIS A 80 -17.67 29.11 3.31
C HIS A 80 -18.43 30.28 2.66
N ASN A 81 -19.13 31.10 3.47
CA ASN A 81 -19.94 32.25 3.02
C ASN A 81 -19.15 33.38 2.31
N GLN A 82 -17.84 33.22 2.12
CA GLN A 82 -16.98 34.09 1.32
C GLN A 82 -16.40 33.22 0.19
N ARG A 83 -16.38 33.73 -1.05
CA ARG A 83 -15.90 32.98 -2.23
C ARG A 83 -14.44 32.57 -2.04
N SER A 84 -14.19 31.37 -1.53
CA SER A 84 -12.85 30.80 -1.42
C SER A 84 -12.50 30.13 -2.75
N ALA A 85 -11.48 30.67 -3.41
CA ALA A 85 -10.83 30.10 -4.60
C ALA A 85 -9.33 30.12 -4.29
N ILE A 86 -8.60 29.04 -4.53
CA ILE A 86 -7.31 28.85 -3.83
C ILE A 86 -6.12 29.02 -4.76
N LEU A 87 -5.78 30.31 -4.90
CA LEU A 87 -4.42 30.82 -4.99
C LEU A 87 -4.21 31.72 -3.76
N GLY A 88 -3.20 31.44 -2.93
CA GLY A 88 -2.87 32.26 -1.75
C GLY A 88 -2.24 31.46 -0.61
N ASN A 89 -1.19 31.99 0.00
CA ASN A 89 -0.51 31.35 1.13
C ASN A 89 -1.37 31.32 2.40
N GLN A 90 -2.35 32.21 2.52
CA GLN A 90 -3.23 32.33 3.68
C GLN A 90 -4.20 31.16 3.86
N TYR A 91 -4.42 30.35 2.82
CA TYR A 91 -5.30 29.18 2.87
C TYR A 91 -4.54 27.86 3.06
N ARG A 92 -3.24 27.93 3.33
CA ARG A 92 -2.38 26.75 3.51
C ARG A 92 -2.28 26.42 4.98
N TRP A 93 -2.34 25.13 5.29
CA TRP A 93 -2.04 24.67 6.64
C TRP A 93 -0.55 24.79 6.94
N ASN A 94 -0.21 25.10 8.18
CA ASN A 94 1.14 24.90 8.67
C ASN A 94 1.37 23.41 8.90
N ILE A 95 2.56 22.91 8.53
CA ILE A 95 2.97 21.53 8.78
C ILE A 95 3.80 21.44 10.07
N PRO A 96 3.60 20.41 10.93
CA PRO A 96 2.61 19.36 10.82
C PRO A 96 1.16 19.85 11.07
N VAL A 97 0.21 19.36 10.28
CA VAL A 97 -1.21 19.74 10.36
C VAL A 97 -1.84 19.11 11.61
N PRO A 98 -2.40 19.91 12.55
CA PRO A 98 -3.07 19.37 13.72
C PRO A 98 -4.41 18.74 13.33
N PHE A 99 -4.69 17.55 13.86
CA PHE A 99 -5.99 16.88 13.67
C PHE A 99 -6.53 16.25 14.95
N GLU A 100 -7.85 16.06 14.99
CA GLU A 100 -8.58 15.37 16.05
C GLU A 100 -9.52 14.33 15.43
N LEU A 101 -9.57 13.13 16.02
CA LEU A 101 -10.48 12.06 15.60
C LEU A 101 -11.67 12.00 16.55
N SER A 102 -12.85 12.38 16.07
CA SER A 102 -14.06 12.39 16.89
C SER A 102 -14.44 11.01 17.42
N VAL A 103 -15.14 11.01 18.56
CA VAL A 103 -15.65 9.81 19.23
C VAL A 103 -16.72 9.08 18.42
N ASN A 104 -17.39 9.77 17.49
CA ASN A 104 -18.43 9.18 16.65
C ASN A 104 -17.88 8.41 15.43
N LEU A 105 -16.57 8.45 15.18
CA LEU A 105 -15.92 7.61 14.18
C LEU A 105 -15.84 6.16 14.67
N SER A 106 -16.17 5.22 13.78
CA SER A 106 -15.91 3.80 14.05
C SER A 106 -14.42 3.56 14.25
N MET A 107 -14.06 2.57 15.08
CA MET A 107 -12.65 2.21 15.31
C MET A 107 -11.93 1.87 14.00
N ASN A 108 -12.62 1.20 13.08
CA ASN A 108 -12.04 0.90 11.77
C ASN A 108 -11.71 2.16 10.97
N TYR A 109 -12.62 3.15 10.95
CA TYR A 109 -12.39 4.40 10.22
C TYR A 109 -11.24 5.19 10.81
N LYS A 110 -11.11 5.23 12.15
CA LYS A 110 -9.94 5.84 12.81
C LYS A 110 -8.62 5.22 12.32
N GLY A 111 -8.54 3.89 12.25
CA GLY A 111 -7.36 3.21 11.71
C GLY A 111 -7.13 3.49 10.22
N VAL A 112 -8.17 3.46 9.38
CA VAL A 112 -8.07 3.78 7.95
C VAL A 112 -7.59 5.22 7.73
N ILE A 113 -8.08 6.17 8.54
CA ILE A 113 -7.61 7.56 8.48
C ILE A 113 -6.12 7.63 8.74
N LEU A 114 -5.62 7.01 9.82
CA LEU A 114 -4.18 7.00 10.10
C LEU A 114 -3.35 6.37 8.98
N ARG A 115 -3.87 5.31 8.32
CA ARG A 115 -3.21 4.70 7.16
C ARG A 115 -3.15 5.62 5.94
N ALA A 116 -4.21 6.41 5.69
CA ALA A 116 -4.18 7.45 4.67
C ALA A 116 -3.14 8.54 4.99
N LEU A 117 -3.05 8.98 6.26
CA LEU A 117 -2.03 9.95 6.69
C LEU A 117 -0.59 9.43 6.50
N GLU A 118 -0.36 8.12 6.61
CA GLU A 118 0.94 7.51 6.27
C GLU A 118 1.28 7.61 4.78
N GLN A 119 0.31 7.63 3.87
CA GLN A 119 0.59 7.85 2.44
C GLN A 119 1.08 9.27 2.17
N PHE A 120 0.50 10.27 2.84
CA PHE A 120 1.02 11.64 2.79
C PHE A 120 2.47 11.73 3.29
N ARG A 121 2.80 11.10 4.42
CA ARG A 121 4.17 11.03 4.96
C ARG A 121 5.15 10.33 4.02
N LEU A 122 4.68 9.29 3.33
CA LEU A 122 5.49 8.51 2.41
C LEU A 122 5.77 9.29 1.12
N LYS A 123 4.76 9.96 0.57
CA LYS A 123 4.79 10.60 -0.77
C LYS A 123 5.15 12.09 -0.73
N SER A 124 5.06 12.74 0.42
CA SER A 124 5.23 14.19 0.57
C SER A 124 5.89 14.60 1.89
N CYS A 125 6.13 15.90 2.04
CA CYS A 125 6.54 16.52 3.31
C CYS A 125 5.37 16.84 4.25
N ILE A 126 4.12 16.55 3.84
CA ILE A 126 2.96 16.78 4.69
C ILE A 126 2.98 15.78 5.84
N ASP A 127 3.01 16.33 7.05
CA ASP A 127 2.90 15.56 8.28
C ASP A 127 1.67 16.02 9.07
N PHE A 128 1.22 15.16 9.96
CA PHE A 128 0.04 15.33 10.79
C PHE A 128 0.39 15.07 12.25
N LYS A 129 -0.15 15.87 13.15
CA LYS A 129 0.01 15.65 14.60
C LYS A 129 -1.34 15.64 15.29
N SER A 130 -1.45 14.84 16.36
CA SER A 130 -2.61 14.93 17.23
C SER A 130 -2.69 16.33 17.82
N ARG A 131 -3.89 16.92 17.78
CA ARG A 131 -4.17 18.24 18.34
C ARG A 131 -3.76 18.35 19.82
N THR A 132 -3.13 19.46 20.18
CA THR A 132 -2.94 19.92 21.57
C THR A 132 -3.76 21.17 21.88
N GLU A 133 -3.74 21.64 23.12
CA GLU A 133 -4.43 22.89 23.51
C GLU A 133 -3.87 24.13 22.81
N ASP A 134 -2.59 24.11 22.41
CA ASP A 134 -1.92 25.20 21.69
C ASP A 134 -2.35 25.28 20.21
N ASP A 135 -2.93 24.20 19.67
CA ASP A 135 -3.37 24.12 18.29
C ASP A 135 -4.76 24.76 18.13
N ILE A 136 -4.76 26.09 17.95
CA ILE A 136 -6.00 26.88 17.78
C ILE A 136 -6.80 26.40 16.56
N SER A 137 -6.14 26.23 15.42
CA SER A 137 -6.78 25.74 14.19
C SER A 137 -6.35 24.31 13.88
N TYR A 138 -7.31 23.44 13.57
CA TYR A 138 -7.06 22.02 13.34
C TYR A 138 -8.19 21.39 12.51
N ILE A 139 -7.91 20.23 11.92
CA ILE A 139 -8.91 19.41 11.22
C ILE A 139 -9.64 18.53 12.24
N SER A 140 -10.95 18.70 12.37
CA SER A 140 -11.83 17.85 13.20
C SER A 140 -12.44 16.78 12.31
N VAL A 141 -11.91 15.55 12.37
CA VAL A 141 -12.42 14.43 11.57
C VAL A 141 -13.60 13.79 12.29
N GLU A 142 -14.76 13.80 11.66
CA GLU A 142 -16.04 13.42 12.26
C GLU A 142 -16.81 12.44 11.36
N SER A 143 -17.65 11.59 11.96
CA SER A 143 -18.62 10.83 11.18
C SER A 143 -19.92 11.62 11.03
N ARG A 144 -20.06 12.33 9.92
CA ARG A 144 -21.32 13.01 9.53
C ARG A 144 -21.94 12.33 8.32
N GLU A 145 -23.02 12.87 7.81
CA GLU A 145 -23.63 12.41 6.56
C GLU A 145 -22.73 12.81 5.37
N GLY A 146 -22.42 11.85 4.50
CA GLY A 146 -21.54 12.03 3.34
C GLY A 146 -20.04 12.05 3.65
N CYS A 147 -19.23 12.07 2.58
CA CYS A 147 -17.79 12.32 2.64
C CYS A 147 -17.57 13.75 2.14
N TRP A 148 -16.94 14.60 2.93
CA TRP A 148 -16.71 15.98 2.48
C TRP A 148 -15.67 16.72 3.32
N SER A 149 -15.10 17.75 2.71
CA SER A 149 -14.20 18.69 3.35
C SER A 149 -14.41 20.11 2.82
N TYR A 150 -13.84 21.07 3.54
CA TYR A 150 -13.54 22.38 2.98
C TYR A 150 -12.30 22.29 2.09
N VAL A 151 -12.17 23.23 1.14
CA VAL A 151 -10.93 23.38 0.37
C VAL A 151 -10.00 24.36 1.09
N GLY A 152 -8.81 23.88 1.49
CA GLY A 152 -7.80 24.67 2.22
C GLY A 152 -8.13 24.96 3.69
N HIS A 153 -7.26 25.72 4.35
CA HIS A 153 -7.48 26.26 5.69
C HIS A 153 -8.30 27.56 5.61
N ILE A 154 -9.58 27.49 5.97
CA ILE A 154 -10.50 28.63 5.79
C ILE A 154 -11.23 29.04 7.06
N VAL A 155 -11.24 28.19 8.10
CA VAL A 155 -11.85 28.48 9.40
C VAL A 155 -10.76 28.52 10.47
N ALA A 156 -10.77 29.56 11.31
CA ALA A 156 -10.02 29.55 12.56
C ALA A 156 -10.74 28.66 13.58
N GLY A 157 -10.04 27.77 14.26
CA GLY A 157 -10.67 26.80 15.16
C GLY A 157 -10.78 25.40 14.56
N ALA A 158 -11.80 24.67 14.99
CA ALA A 158 -12.13 23.35 14.46
C ALA A 158 -12.67 23.48 13.02
N GLN A 159 -11.97 22.92 12.04
CA GLN A 159 -12.46 22.78 10.67
C GLN A 159 -12.90 21.33 10.46
N THR A 160 -14.21 21.10 10.37
CA THR A 160 -14.77 19.75 10.21
C THR A 160 -14.41 19.15 8.85
N LEU A 161 -14.04 17.88 8.86
CA LEU A 161 -13.91 16.99 7.71
C LEU A 161 -14.76 15.74 8.00
N SER A 162 -15.67 15.40 7.11
CA SER A 162 -16.59 14.26 7.29
C SER A 162 -16.05 12.99 6.66
N ILE A 163 -15.84 11.96 7.49
CA ILE A 163 -15.70 10.56 7.08
C ILE A 163 -16.94 9.81 7.59
N GLY A 164 -18.03 9.96 6.83
CA GLY A 164 -19.32 9.33 7.09
C GLY A 164 -19.35 7.83 6.85
N ASN A 165 -20.53 7.24 7.01
CA ASN A 165 -20.75 5.83 6.71
C ASN A 165 -20.45 5.53 5.24
N GLY A 166 -19.61 4.52 4.98
CA GLY A 166 -19.12 4.18 3.65
C GLY A 166 -17.79 4.85 3.28
N CYS A 167 -17.43 5.99 3.90
CA CYS A 167 -16.25 6.79 3.54
C CYS A 167 -14.91 6.22 4.04
N GLY A 168 -14.94 5.17 4.86
CA GLY A 168 -13.74 4.54 5.43
C GLY A 168 -12.92 3.71 4.44
N VAL A 169 -12.60 4.28 3.28
CA VAL A 169 -11.72 3.74 2.24
C VAL A 169 -10.53 4.67 2.12
N LYS A 170 -9.30 4.12 2.08
CA LYS A 170 -8.05 4.90 2.10
C LYS A 170 -8.04 6.04 1.07
N GLY A 171 -8.31 5.74 -0.20
CA GLY A 171 -8.35 6.75 -1.26
C GLY A 171 -9.43 7.83 -1.09
N ILE A 172 -10.54 7.52 -0.42
CA ILE A 172 -11.57 8.54 -0.09
C ILE A 172 -11.04 9.44 1.02
N VAL A 173 -10.40 8.90 2.05
CA VAL A 173 -9.80 9.73 3.09
C VAL A 173 -8.71 10.62 2.50
N GLU A 174 -7.84 10.09 1.62
CA GLU A 174 -6.83 10.89 0.92
C GLU A 174 -7.45 12.03 0.12
N HIS A 175 -8.54 11.76 -0.60
CA HIS A 175 -9.32 12.75 -1.34
C HIS A 175 -9.82 13.89 -0.45
N GLU A 176 -10.48 13.58 0.68
CA GLU A 176 -10.96 14.61 1.61
C GLU A 176 -9.84 15.42 2.24
N PHE A 177 -8.70 14.78 2.54
CA PHE A 177 -7.53 15.48 3.06
C PHE A 177 -6.85 16.35 2.00
N LEU A 178 -6.84 15.94 0.72
CA LEU A 178 -6.38 16.79 -0.38
C LEU A 178 -7.27 18.03 -0.53
N HIS A 179 -8.60 17.89 -0.42
CA HIS A 179 -9.48 19.05 -0.29
C HIS A 179 -9.04 19.95 0.87
N ALA A 180 -8.93 19.42 2.09
CA ALA A 180 -8.49 20.20 3.25
C ALA A 180 -7.13 20.89 3.05
N LEU A 181 -6.23 20.30 2.26
CA LEU A 181 -4.92 20.85 1.92
C LEU A 181 -4.92 21.89 0.80
N GLY A 182 -6.03 22.04 0.07
CA GLY A 182 -6.25 23.12 -0.90
C GLY A 182 -6.57 22.68 -2.33
N PHE A 183 -6.87 21.39 -2.56
CA PHE A 183 -7.13 20.85 -3.90
C PHE A 183 -8.62 20.91 -4.26
N TRP A 184 -8.89 21.30 -5.49
CA TRP A 184 -10.21 21.11 -6.13
C TRP A 184 -10.18 19.80 -6.93
N HIS A 185 -11.31 19.44 -7.52
CA HIS A 185 -11.35 18.30 -8.41
C HIS A 185 -10.59 18.50 -9.72
N GLU A 186 -10.03 17.42 -10.24
CA GLU A 186 -9.29 17.40 -11.50
C GLU A 186 -10.21 17.70 -12.70
N GLN A 187 -11.46 17.21 -12.69
CA GLN A 187 -12.45 17.57 -13.72
C GLN A 187 -12.97 19.00 -13.61
N SER A 188 -12.48 19.81 -12.69
CA SER A 188 -12.84 21.23 -12.56
C SER A 188 -11.73 22.16 -13.07
N ARG A 189 -10.60 21.61 -13.54
CA ARG A 189 -9.52 22.37 -14.19
C ARG A 189 -10.02 23.20 -15.38
N TYR A 190 -9.39 24.35 -15.60
CA TYR A 190 -9.75 25.27 -16.68
C TYR A 190 -9.50 24.66 -18.08
N ASP A 191 -8.49 23.80 -18.20
CA ASP A 191 -8.04 23.12 -19.43
C ASP A 191 -8.70 21.74 -19.64
N ARG A 192 -9.58 21.29 -18.74
CA ARG A 192 -10.15 19.93 -18.80
C ARG A 192 -10.80 19.57 -20.14
N ASP A 193 -11.36 20.56 -20.84
CA ASP A 193 -12.13 20.32 -22.07
C ASP A 193 -11.20 19.90 -23.23
N ASP A 194 -9.88 19.95 -23.03
CA ASP A 194 -8.87 19.35 -23.89
C ASP A 194 -8.74 17.83 -23.70
N TYR A 195 -9.25 17.28 -22.60
CA TYR A 195 -9.06 15.90 -22.15
C TYR A 195 -10.38 15.14 -21.97
N VAL A 196 -11.44 15.81 -21.54
CA VAL A 196 -12.77 15.23 -21.31
C VAL A 196 -13.87 16.05 -21.97
N THR A 197 -15.02 15.42 -22.21
CA THR A 197 -16.25 16.06 -22.65
C THR A 197 -17.34 15.82 -21.61
N ILE A 198 -17.93 16.91 -21.11
CA ILE A 198 -19.08 16.82 -20.18
C ILE A 198 -20.36 16.70 -20.99
N ASN A 199 -21.05 15.56 -20.84
CA ASN A 199 -22.36 15.34 -21.44
C ASN A 199 -23.48 15.83 -20.52
N PHE A 200 -23.80 17.12 -20.63
CA PHE A 200 -24.83 17.77 -19.81
C PHE A 200 -26.22 17.13 -19.91
N LYS A 201 -26.55 16.43 -21.02
CA LYS A 201 -27.83 15.73 -21.17
C LYS A 201 -27.98 14.54 -20.24
N ASN A 202 -26.85 13.98 -19.81
CA ASN A 202 -26.81 12.83 -18.92
C ASN A 202 -26.76 13.24 -17.43
N ILE A 203 -26.71 14.53 -17.10
CA ILE A 203 -26.66 15.01 -15.71
C ILE A 203 -28.09 15.08 -15.13
N ILE A 204 -28.23 14.68 -13.86
CA ILE A 204 -29.44 14.93 -13.06
C ILE A 204 -29.76 16.44 -13.05
N THR A 205 -31.03 16.77 -13.25
CA THR A 205 -31.48 18.18 -13.25
C THR A 205 -31.15 18.85 -11.91
N GLY A 206 -30.51 20.02 -11.97
CA GLY A 206 -30.08 20.79 -10.80
C GLY A 206 -28.63 20.58 -10.37
N TYR A 207 -27.90 19.63 -10.97
CA TYR A 207 -26.52 19.27 -10.58
C TYR A 207 -25.45 19.67 -11.61
N ALA A 208 -25.82 20.45 -12.63
CA ALA A 208 -24.89 20.86 -13.69
C ALA A 208 -23.73 21.74 -13.19
N ASN A 209 -23.95 22.48 -12.10
CA ASN A 209 -22.96 23.33 -11.45
C ASN A 209 -21.79 22.55 -10.83
N ASN A 210 -21.94 21.24 -10.57
CA ASN A 210 -20.85 20.38 -10.11
C ASN A 210 -19.82 20.08 -11.22
N PHE A 211 -20.10 20.55 -12.43
CA PHE A 211 -19.20 20.47 -13.57
C PHE A 211 -18.77 21.86 -14.02
N ASP A 212 -18.90 22.90 -13.19
CA ASP A 212 -18.36 24.22 -13.55
C ASP A 212 -16.83 24.19 -13.47
N LYS A 213 -16.16 24.84 -14.44
CA LYS A 213 -14.70 25.02 -14.39
C LYS A 213 -14.32 26.17 -13.48
N TYR A 214 -13.17 26.05 -12.82
CA TYR A 214 -12.50 27.21 -12.24
C TYR A 214 -11.74 27.98 -13.31
N SER A 215 -11.57 29.28 -13.11
CA SER A 215 -10.75 30.10 -14.01
C SER A 215 -9.27 30.01 -13.64
N GLU A 216 -8.40 30.29 -14.61
CA GLU A 216 -6.93 30.36 -14.44
C GLU A 216 -6.49 31.32 -13.33
N ASN A 217 -7.33 32.29 -12.96
CA ASN A 217 -7.06 33.25 -11.89
C ASN A 217 -7.35 32.70 -10.49
N LEU A 218 -7.97 31.53 -10.37
CA LEU A 218 -8.46 30.96 -9.11
C LEU A 218 -7.84 29.60 -8.79
N THR A 219 -7.31 28.91 -9.81
CA THR A 219 -6.69 27.59 -9.71
C THR A 219 -5.43 27.55 -10.57
N THR A 220 -4.47 26.72 -10.19
CA THR A 220 -3.25 26.46 -10.96
C THR A 220 -3.15 24.98 -11.26
N THR A 221 -2.59 24.64 -12.42
CA THR A 221 -2.22 23.26 -12.77
C THR A 221 -0.87 22.86 -12.18
N GLN A 222 -0.17 23.76 -11.46
CA GLN A 222 1.20 23.52 -10.99
C GLN A 222 2.15 23.06 -12.11
N ASP A 223 1.89 23.43 -13.37
CA ASP A 223 2.64 22.96 -14.54
C ASP A 223 2.68 21.42 -14.68
N THR A 224 1.56 20.74 -14.37
CA THR A 224 1.38 19.29 -14.61
C THR A 224 0.40 19.03 -15.77
N PRO A 225 0.57 17.90 -16.49
CA PRO A 225 -0.45 17.40 -17.41
C PRO A 225 -1.77 17.10 -16.69
N TYR A 226 -2.85 16.96 -17.46
CA TYR A 226 -4.13 16.47 -16.93
C TYR A 226 -4.02 15.01 -16.49
N ASP A 227 -4.47 14.71 -15.28
CA ASP A 227 -4.30 13.40 -14.68
C ASP A 227 -5.61 12.59 -14.57
N TYR A 228 -5.82 11.69 -15.53
CA TYR A 228 -6.95 10.76 -15.49
C TYR A 228 -6.91 9.79 -14.27
N TYR A 229 -5.73 9.58 -13.68
CA TYR A 229 -5.56 8.73 -12.49
C TYR A 229 -5.74 9.50 -11.17
N SER A 230 -5.97 10.82 -11.22
CA SER A 230 -6.09 11.62 -10.01
C SER A 230 -7.18 11.07 -9.09
N VAL A 231 -6.87 10.94 -7.81
CA VAL A 231 -7.86 10.60 -6.79
C VAL A 231 -8.90 11.71 -6.64
N MET A 232 -8.57 12.93 -7.11
CA MET A 232 -9.44 14.10 -7.20
C MET A 232 -10.27 14.13 -8.48
N HIS A 233 -10.22 13.09 -9.33
CA HIS A 233 -11.09 13.01 -10.50
C HIS A 233 -12.40 12.28 -10.17
N TYR A 234 -13.51 12.78 -10.71
CA TYR A 234 -14.80 12.10 -10.70
C TYR A 234 -14.83 10.81 -11.53
N ASP A 235 -15.69 9.89 -11.13
CA ASP A 235 -16.13 8.76 -11.95
C ASP A 235 -16.86 9.22 -13.22
N LYS A 236 -16.81 8.40 -14.28
CA LYS A 236 -17.50 8.63 -15.56
C LYS A 236 -19.02 8.83 -15.42
N ASN A 237 -19.64 8.24 -14.40
CA ASN A 237 -21.08 8.32 -14.15
C ASN A 237 -21.46 9.34 -13.07
N ALA A 238 -20.56 10.25 -12.70
CA ALA A 238 -20.83 11.29 -11.72
C ALA A 238 -22.10 12.09 -12.08
N PHE A 239 -23.05 12.23 -11.16
CA PHE A 239 -24.36 12.85 -11.26
C PHE A 239 -25.18 12.39 -12.47
N SER A 240 -25.02 11.13 -12.90
CA SER A 240 -25.76 10.59 -14.04
C SER A 240 -27.25 10.39 -13.74
N ASN A 241 -28.09 10.82 -14.68
CA ASN A 241 -29.53 10.56 -14.71
C ASN A 241 -29.89 9.15 -15.22
N GLY A 242 -28.89 8.28 -15.42
CA GLY A 242 -29.07 6.91 -15.90
C GLY A 242 -29.07 6.75 -17.42
N ASN A 243 -29.04 7.84 -18.20
CA ASN A 243 -29.00 7.79 -19.66
C ASN A 243 -27.59 7.62 -20.26
N GLY A 244 -26.58 7.38 -19.40
CA GLY A 244 -25.19 7.14 -19.78
C GLY A 244 -24.20 7.96 -18.95
N SER A 245 -22.92 7.87 -19.30
CA SER A 245 -21.84 8.61 -18.64
C SER A 245 -21.99 10.13 -18.81
N THR A 246 -21.64 10.87 -17.77
CA THR A 246 -21.61 12.35 -17.77
C THR A 246 -20.24 12.88 -18.16
N ILE A 247 -19.16 12.13 -17.89
CA ILE A 247 -17.80 12.47 -18.30
C ILE A 247 -17.32 11.45 -19.34
N ILE A 248 -17.03 11.94 -20.54
CA ILE A 248 -16.48 11.14 -21.64
C ILE A 248 -15.02 11.53 -21.84
N THR A 249 -14.08 10.60 -21.66
CA THR A 249 -12.66 10.87 -21.91
C THR A 249 -12.42 10.95 -23.42
N LYS A 250 -11.60 11.90 -23.88
CA LYS A 250 -11.23 11.98 -25.30
C LYS A 250 -10.36 10.81 -25.74
N ARG A 251 -9.61 10.25 -24.80
CA ARG A 251 -8.83 9.03 -24.92
C ARG A 251 -9.60 7.89 -24.29
N SER A 252 -10.12 6.97 -25.11
CA SER A 252 -11.02 5.89 -24.65
C SER A 252 -10.38 4.94 -23.65
N GLU A 253 -9.06 4.77 -23.70
CA GLU A 253 -8.30 3.94 -22.77
C GLU A 253 -8.36 4.42 -21.32
N PHE A 254 -8.73 5.69 -21.07
CA PHE A 254 -8.88 6.25 -19.73
C PHE A 254 -10.33 6.31 -19.24
N GLN A 255 -11.30 5.85 -20.04
CA GLN A 255 -12.72 5.99 -19.71
C GLN A 255 -13.10 5.26 -18.42
N ASP A 256 -12.45 4.13 -18.15
CA ASP A 256 -12.63 3.31 -16.93
C ASP A 256 -11.51 3.52 -15.91
N VAL A 257 -10.63 4.51 -16.14
CA VAL A 257 -9.56 4.89 -15.22
C VAL A 257 -9.99 6.02 -14.29
N ILE A 258 -10.73 7.00 -14.83
CA ILE A 258 -11.23 8.14 -14.06
C ILE A 258 -12.12 7.69 -12.91
N GLY A 259 -11.99 8.35 -11.75
CA GLY A 259 -12.75 8.01 -10.56
C GLY A 259 -12.15 6.91 -9.69
N GLN A 260 -10.89 6.51 -9.94
CA GLN A 260 -10.18 5.56 -9.09
C GLN A 260 -10.12 6.03 -7.61
N ARG A 261 -10.14 5.07 -6.68
CA ARG A 261 -10.05 5.31 -5.21
C ARG A 261 -9.06 4.36 -4.53
N LEU A 262 -7.99 4.01 -5.23
CA LEU A 262 -6.91 3.16 -4.75
C LEU A 262 -5.94 3.93 -3.84
N ASP A 263 -5.42 5.05 -4.36
CA ASP A 263 -4.41 5.88 -3.71
C ASP A 263 -4.28 7.24 -4.43
N MET A 264 -3.53 8.18 -3.88
CA MET A 264 -3.03 9.36 -4.59
C MET A 264 -2.17 8.92 -5.78
N SER A 265 -2.41 9.55 -6.93
CA SER A 265 -1.61 9.36 -8.14
C SER A 265 -0.22 9.99 -8.00
N GLU A 266 0.64 9.73 -8.99
CA GLU A 266 1.93 10.41 -9.11
C GLU A 266 1.74 11.94 -9.26
N TYR A 267 0.76 12.38 -10.06
CA TYR A 267 0.55 13.81 -10.28
C TYR A 267 -0.12 14.50 -9.10
N ASP A 268 -1.06 13.86 -8.39
CA ASP A 268 -1.60 14.36 -7.11
C ASP A 268 -0.45 14.69 -6.14
N THR A 269 0.51 13.76 -6.05
CA THR A 269 1.70 13.90 -5.20
C THR A 269 2.62 15.02 -5.67
N ILE A 270 2.89 15.13 -6.98
CA ILE A 270 3.73 16.19 -7.55
C ILE A 270 3.12 17.56 -7.28
N GLU A 271 1.83 17.72 -7.49
CA GLU A 271 1.12 18.97 -7.27
C GLU A 271 1.10 19.36 -5.80
N LEU A 272 0.86 18.40 -4.89
CA LEU A 272 0.94 18.60 -3.45
C LEU A 272 2.33 19.07 -3.04
N ASN A 273 3.37 18.39 -3.53
CA ASN A 273 4.76 18.72 -3.24
C ASN A 273 5.16 20.10 -3.78
N LYS A 274 4.69 20.49 -4.98
CA LYS A 274 4.89 21.84 -5.52
C LYS A 274 4.17 22.89 -4.69
N LEU A 275 2.91 22.63 -4.31
CA LEU A 275 2.09 23.55 -3.53
C LEU A 275 2.72 23.85 -2.16
N TYR A 276 3.20 22.81 -1.46
CA TYR A 276 3.81 22.92 -0.12
C TYR A 276 5.34 23.04 -0.15
N LYS A 277 5.96 23.10 -1.33
CA LYS A 277 7.42 23.26 -1.53
C LYS A 277 8.22 22.16 -0.83
N CYS A 278 7.78 20.91 -0.99
CA CYS A 278 8.42 19.76 -0.39
C CYS A 278 9.72 19.42 -1.12
N ASN A 279 10.82 19.31 -0.36
CA ASN A 279 12.14 18.88 -0.87
C ASN A 279 12.49 17.43 -0.49
N SER A 280 11.73 16.84 0.44
CA SER A 280 11.87 15.44 0.85
C SER A 280 10.56 14.97 1.47
N SER A 281 10.39 13.67 1.57
CA SER A 281 9.31 13.03 2.29
C SER A 281 9.67 12.71 3.73
N ILE A 282 8.64 12.47 4.55
CA ILE A 282 8.79 12.19 5.99
C ILE A 282 9.28 10.77 6.23
N SER A 283 8.65 9.79 5.58
CA SER A 283 8.92 8.36 5.84
C SER A 283 9.66 7.64 4.73
N PHE A 284 9.79 8.20 3.51
CA PHE A 284 10.63 7.57 2.49
C PHE A 284 12.11 7.90 2.71
N LEU A 285 12.96 6.89 2.56
CA LEU A 285 14.40 6.98 2.77
C LEU A 285 15.17 6.79 1.47
N ASP A 286 14.90 5.70 0.73
CA ASP A 286 15.66 5.36 -0.48
C ASP A 286 14.88 4.43 -1.44
N HIS A 287 15.24 4.48 -2.72
CA HIS A 287 14.79 3.57 -3.77
C HIS A 287 15.90 3.34 -4.80
N CYS A 288 16.08 2.08 -5.22
CA CYS A 288 17.01 1.74 -6.29
C CYS A 288 16.51 0.58 -7.17
N SER A 289 16.31 0.87 -8.46
CA SER A 289 16.06 -0.10 -9.55
C SER A 289 17.29 -0.36 -10.42
N PHE A 290 18.44 0.22 -10.08
CA PHE A 290 19.71 0.07 -10.81
C PHE A 290 19.71 0.54 -12.28
N ASP A 291 18.67 1.21 -12.76
CA ASP A 291 18.63 1.81 -14.10
C ASP A 291 19.67 2.92 -14.29
N ASP A 292 20.10 3.58 -13.22
CA ASP A 292 21.13 4.61 -13.21
C ASP A 292 22.54 4.03 -13.00
N GLU A 293 23.53 4.52 -13.76
CA GLU A 293 24.94 4.07 -13.66
C GLU A 293 25.60 4.38 -12.31
N SER A 294 25.09 5.36 -11.55
CA SER A 294 25.54 5.71 -10.21
C SER A 294 25.19 4.66 -9.15
N LEU A 295 24.43 3.62 -9.49
CA LEU A 295 23.95 2.58 -8.58
C LEU A 295 23.21 3.16 -7.37
N CYS A 296 22.53 4.30 -7.54
CA CYS A 296 21.86 5.00 -6.43
C CYS A 296 22.82 5.31 -5.27
N GLN A 297 24.10 5.56 -5.58
CA GLN A 297 25.19 5.77 -4.62
C GLN A 297 25.46 4.57 -3.69
N MET A 298 25.01 3.37 -4.07
CA MET A 298 25.40 2.14 -3.40
C MET A 298 26.87 1.83 -3.66
N SER A 299 27.55 1.29 -2.64
CA SER A 299 28.94 0.85 -2.73
C SER A 299 29.02 -0.66 -2.72
N VAL A 300 30.00 -1.22 -3.45
CA VAL A 300 30.23 -2.67 -3.52
C VAL A 300 31.64 -2.96 -3.02
N CYS A 301 31.78 -3.99 -2.19
CA CYS A 301 33.08 -4.47 -1.73
C CYS A 301 33.14 -6.00 -1.64
N SER A 302 34.32 -6.56 -1.88
CA SER A 302 34.57 -8.01 -1.93
C SER A 302 36.03 -8.31 -1.58
N ALA A 303 36.28 -9.45 -0.94
CA ALA A 303 37.64 -9.91 -0.62
C ALA A 303 38.37 -10.50 -1.85
N ALA A 304 37.60 -10.93 -2.85
CA ALA A 304 38.07 -11.38 -4.16
C ALA A 304 37.76 -10.32 -5.22
N ASP A 305 38.50 -10.30 -6.34
CA ASP A 305 38.38 -9.34 -7.46
C ASP A 305 37.00 -9.33 -8.17
N TYR A 306 36.03 -10.12 -7.69
CA TYR A 306 34.70 -10.30 -8.27
C TYR A 306 33.62 -10.12 -7.18
N GLY A 307 33.04 -8.92 -7.07
CA GLY A 307 31.95 -8.58 -6.13
C GLY A 307 30.55 -8.66 -6.75
N TRP A 308 29.60 -7.89 -6.20
CA TRP A 308 28.32 -7.64 -6.86
C TRP A 308 28.52 -6.89 -8.17
N GLN A 309 27.77 -7.24 -9.21
CA GLN A 309 27.89 -6.68 -10.55
C GLN A 309 26.54 -6.22 -11.06
N ARG A 310 26.49 -5.02 -11.65
CA ARG A 310 25.35 -4.54 -12.40
C ARG A 310 25.31 -5.24 -13.76
N VAL A 311 24.25 -5.97 -14.04
CA VAL A 311 24.13 -6.80 -15.25
C VAL A 311 22.74 -6.68 -15.87
N GLU A 312 22.66 -6.88 -17.18
CA GLU A 312 21.38 -6.96 -17.92
C GLU A 312 20.81 -8.38 -17.93
N SER A 313 21.69 -9.38 -17.87
CA SER A 313 21.36 -10.80 -17.87
C SER A 313 22.48 -11.63 -17.25
N VAL A 314 22.17 -12.87 -16.87
CA VAL A 314 23.14 -13.82 -16.33
C VAL A 314 23.26 -15.02 -17.26
N SER A 315 24.48 -15.29 -17.75
CA SER A 315 24.71 -16.40 -18.68
C SER A 315 24.32 -17.75 -18.09
N GLY A 316 23.48 -18.50 -18.81
CA GLY A 316 22.98 -19.81 -18.39
C GLY A 316 21.78 -19.77 -17.43
N ILE A 317 21.25 -18.58 -17.12
CA ILE A 317 20.08 -18.40 -16.27
C ILE A 317 19.10 -17.48 -17.01
N SER A 318 17.85 -17.91 -17.13
CA SER A 318 16.79 -17.09 -17.74
C SER A 318 16.26 -16.07 -16.74
N VAL A 319 17.11 -15.15 -16.28
CA VAL A 319 16.74 -14.04 -15.41
C VAL A 319 16.92 -12.72 -16.15
N THR A 320 15.86 -11.92 -16.17
CA THR A 320 15.87 -10.52 -16.56
C THR A 320 15.62 -9.67 -15.32
N ASP A 321 15.80 -8.36 -15.46
CA ASP A 321 15.41 -7.38 -14.45
C ASP A 321 13.94 -7.55 -14.00
N HIS A 322 13.67 -7.12 -12.77
CA HIS A 322 12.33 -7.11 -12.21
C HIS A 322 11.57 -5.83 -12.58
N THR A 323 12.24 -4.67 -12.66
CA THR A 323 11.63 -3.35 -12.91
C THR A 323 10.66 -3.36 -14.09
N TYR A 324 11.05 -3.98 -15.21
CA TYR A 324 10.29 -4.04 -16.46
C TYR A 324 9.80 -5.45 -16.80
N LEU A 325 9.76 -6.35 -15.82
CA LEU A 325 9.38 -7.75 -16.01
C LEU A 325 8.01 -7.89 -16.70
N GLY A 326 7.99 -8.56 -17.84
CA GLY A 326 6.77 -8.81 -18.63
C GLY A 326 6.35 -7.65 -19.54
N LYS A 327 7.13 -6.57 -19.65
CA LYS A 327 6.88 -5.47 -20.59
C LYS A 327 7.75 -5.62 -21.85
N GLU A 328 7.26 -5.10 -22.98
CA GLU A 328 8.10 -4.91 -24.17
C GLU A 328 9.21 -3.90 -23.84
N GLN A 329 10.45 -4.39 -23.80
CA GLN A 329 11.61 -3.54 -23.46
C GLN A 329 11.98 -2.67 -24.67
N ASN A 330 11.80 -1.35 -24.55
CA ASN A 330 12.34 -0.36 -25.48
C ASN A 330 13.73 0.17 -25.06
N GLY A 331 14.42 -0.50 -24.13
CA GLY A 331 15.72 -0.10 -23.59
C GLY A 331 16.41 -1.20 -22.79
N THR A 332 17.64 -0.94 -22.34
CA THR A 332 18.40 -1.83 -21.44
C THR A 332 18.01 -1.58 -19.99
N SER A 333 17.74 -2.66 -19.25
CA SER A 333 17.37 -2.65 -17.83
C SER A 333 18.36 -3.47 -17.02
N PHE A 334 18.57 -3.15 -15.74
CA PHE A 334 19.68 -3.70 -14.98
C PHE A 334 19.27 -4.16 -13.59
N PHE A 335 20.00 -5.14 -13.08
CA PHE A 335 19.89 -5.58 -11.69
C PHE A 335 21.27 -5.91 -11.14
N MET A 336 21.38 -6.06 -9.82
CA MET A 336 22.63 -6.44 -9.18
C MET A 336 22.72 -7.95 -9.03
N HIS A 337 23.83 -8.56 -9.45
CA HIS A 337 24.06 -9.99 -9.36
C HIS A 337 25.39 -10.30 -8.67
N PHE A 338 25.35 -11.22 -7.72
CA PHE A 338 26.54 -11.88 -7.16
C PHE A 338 26.54 -13.35 -7.56
N SER A 339 27.42 -13.70 -8.50
CA SER A 339 27.62 -15.09 -8.92
C SER A 339 28.36 -15.87 -7.85
N THR A 340 27.79 -16.98 -7.40
CA THR A 340 28.42 -17.98 -6.53
C THR A 340 29.03 -19.15 -7.34
N LYS A 341 28.86 -19.16 -8.65
CA LYS A 341 29.41 -20.19 -9.55
C LYS A 341 30.94 -20.15 -9.57
N GLY A 342 31.57 -21.32 -9.42
CA GLY A 342 33.03 -21.47 -9.47
C GLY A 342 33.80 -20.87 -8.29
N ARG A 343 33.11 -20.59 -7.17
CA ARG A 343 33.67 -19.99 -5.96
C ARG A 343 33.92 -21.00 -4.85
N ASN A 344 34.78 -20.62 -3.91
CA ASN A 344 35.07 -21.41 -2.72
C ASN A 344 34.00 -21.19 -1.65
N GLU A 345 33.73 -22.23 -0.87
CA GLU A 345 32.86 -22.11 0.30
C GLU A 345 33.36 -21.01 1.24
N GLY A 346 32.45 -20.13 1.66
CA GLY A 346 32.76 -18.98 2.51
C GLY A 346 33.04 -17.68 1.75
N ASP A 347 33.28 -17.72 0.44
CA ASP A 347 33.42 -16.51 -0.39
C ASP A 347 32.18 -15.62 -0.26
N ALA A 348 32.38 -14.31 -0.06
CA ALA A 348 31.28 -13.38 0.15
C ALA A 348 31.58 -12.00 -0.44
N ALA A 349 30.51 -11.28 -0.81
CA ALA A 349 30.57 -9.89 -1.24
C ALA A 349 29.46 -9.07 -0.58
N ARG A 350 29.74 -7.79 -0.36
CA ARG A 350 28.79 -6.83 0.22
C ARG A 350 28.42 -5.75 -0.78
N MET A 351 27.16 -5.36 -0.72
CA MET A 351 26.62 -4.15 -1.33
C MET A 351 26.00 -3.32 -0.21
N GLU A 352 26.42 -2.08 -0.05
CA GLU A 352 26.02 -1.19 1.03
C GLU A 352 25.25 0.00 0.46
N SER A 353 24.09 0.32 1.03
CA SER A 353 23.29 1.48 0.63
C SER A 353 24.03 2.79 0.91
N MET A 354 23.49 3.91 0.40
CA MET A 354 23.88 5.21 0.95
C MET A 354 23.57 5.29 2.46
N THR A 355 24.25 6.19 3.15
CA THR A 355 24.00 6.48 4.56
C THR A 355 22.70 7.25 4.72
N MET A 356 21.81 6.78 5.58
CA MET A 356 20.49 7.35 5.84
C MET A 356 20.30 7.66 7.32
N THR A 357 19.51 8.69 7.64
CA THR A 357 19.20 9.06 9.03
C THR A 357 17.70 8.93 9.28
N PRO A 358 17.26 8.11 10.25
CA PRO A 358 15.85 8.03 10.66
C PRO A 358 15.33 9.39 11.12
N LYS A 359 14.23 9.85 10.52
CA LYS A 359 13.58 11.13 10.80
C LYS A 359 12.45 10.98 11.81
N ARG A 360 11.84 9.79 11.93
CA ARG A 360 10.70 9.55 12.83
C ARG A 360 11.12 9.17 14.23
N ASP A 361 10.27 9.51 15.20
CA ASP A 361 10.45 9.11 16.61
C ASP A 361 10.35 7.59 16.77
N CYS A 362 9.38 6.97 16.10
CA CYS A 362 9.26 5.52 16.03
C CYS A 362 10.40 4.96 15.17
N LYS A 363 11.34 4.27 15.82
CA LYS A 363 12.52 3.68 15.19
C LYS A 363 12.17 2.35 14.52
N VAL A 364 11.33 2.46 13.50
CA VAL A 364 10.78 1.36 12.72
C VAL A 364 10.99 1.68 11.26
N GLN A 365 11.69 0.81 10.55
CA GLN A 365 11.82 0.90 9.11
C GLN A 365 11.50 -0.43 8.45
N CYS A 366 11.07 -0.37 7.21
CA CYS A 366 10.86 -1.52 6.37
C CYS A 366 11.76 -1.42 5.15
N LEU A 367 12.69 -2.37 5.05
CA LEU A 367 13.41 -2.65 3.82
C LEU A 367 12.57 -3.65 3.02
N GLN A 368 12.42 -3.38 1.73
CA GLN A 368 11.87 -4.34 0.78
C GLN A 368 12.71 -4.38 -0.49
N PHE A 369 12.79 -5.55 -1.10
CA PHE A 369 13.52 -5.75 -2.35
C PHE A 369 13.04 -7.05 -3.01
N TYR A 370 13.24 -7.16 -4.32
CA TYR A 370 13.07 -8.41 -5.03
C TYR A 370 14.40 -9.15 -5.10
N TYR A 371 14.37 -10.47 -4.86
CA TYR A 371 15.55 -11.31 -5.03
C TYR A 371 15.28 -12.53 -5.91
N TYR A 372 16.30 -12.96 -6.64
CA TYR A 372 16.31 -14.19 -7.42
C TYR A 372 17.48 -15.06 -6.95
N HIS A 373 17.20 -16.30 -6.55
CA HIS A 373 18.23 -17.25 -6.08
C HIS A 373 18.43 -18.37 -7.10
N SER A 374 19.53 -18.34 -7.85
CA SER A 374 19.94 -19.34 -8.86
C SER A 374 21.16 -20.18 -8.45
N GLY A 375 21.59 -20.01 -7.20
CA GLY A 375 22.78 -20.61 -6.63
C GLY A 375 22.57 -22.04 -6.12
N ASN A 376 23.35 -22.42 -5.11
CA ASN A 376 23.15 -23.66 -4.36
C ASN A 376 22.22 -23.42 -3.15
N GLU A 377 21.47 -24.44 -2.70
CA GLU A 377 20.62 -24.35 -1.50
C GLU A 377 21.36 -23.98 -0.21
N SER A 378 22.68 -24.19 -0.15
CA SER A 378 23.51 -23.78 0.98
C SER A 378 23.99 -22.33 0.89
N ASP A 379 23.84 -21.67 -0.26
CA ASP A 379 24.22 -20.25 -0.43
C ASP A 379 23.25 -19.37 0.38
N GLN A 380 23.76 -18.24 0.89
CA GLN A 380 23.04 -17.41 1.86
C GLN A 380 23.08 -15.95 1.44
N LEU A 381 21.97 -15.24 1.67
CA LEU A 381 21.92 -13.79 1.60
C LEU A 381 21.60 -13.22 2.99
N ASN A 382 22.59 -12.56 3.59
CA ASN A 382 22.53 -11.96 4.91
C ASN A 382 22.22 -10.46 4.77
N ILE A 383 21.22 -9.99 5.52
CA ILE A 383 20.81 -8.59 5.53
C ILE A 383 21.21 -7.98 6.87
N TRP A 384 22.10 -6.99 6.81
CA TRP A 384 22.59 -6.29 7.99
C TRP A 384 22.18 -4.82 7.94
N ILE A 385 22.20 -4.18 9.11
CA ILE A 385 22.35 -2.73 9.20
C ILE A 385 23.71 -2.40 9.80
N ARG A 386 24.36 -1.38 9.27
CA ARG A 386 25.56 -0.76 9.83
C ARG A 386 25.14 0.57 10.44
N GLU A 387 25.20 0.68 11.76
CA GLU A 387 24.73 1.88 12.48
C GLU A 387 25.90 2.65 13.08
N TYR A 388 25.91 3.96 12.89
CA TYR A 388 27.00 4.85 13.27
C TYR A 388 26.69 5.60 14.57
N GLN A 389 27.66 5.67 15.48
CA GLN A 389 27.45 6.34 16.76
C GLN A 389 27.34 7.86 16.64
N ASN A 390 28.15 8.44 15.76
CA ASN A 390 28.25 9.86 15.43
C ASN A 390 29.07 10.04 14.13
N GLU A 391 29.27 11.28 13.67
CA GLU A 391 30.02 11.58 12.44
C GLU A 391 31.50 11.18 12.47
N ALA A 392 32.10 10.99 13.65
CA ALA A 392 33.49 10.55 13.78
C ALA A 392 33.65 9.02 13.73
N ASP A 393 32.55 8.27 13.89
CA ASP A 393 32.53 6.83 13.73
C ASP A 393 32.47 6.48 12.24
N ASN A 394 33.61 6.14 11.66
CA ASN A 394 33.72 5.75 10.26
C ASN A 394 33.51 4.24 10.02
N ARG A 395 33.43 3.43 11.09
CA ARG A 395 33.34 1.97 10.99
C ARG A 395 31.90 1.49 11.14
N GLY A 396 31.16 2.09 12.07
CA GLY A 396 29.82 1.68 12.44
C GLY A 396 29.76 0.29 13.09
N THR A 397 28.60 -0.06 13.64
CA THR A 397 28.32 -1.36 14.26
C THR A 397 27.36 -2.15 13.37
N LEU A 398 27.77 -3.36 12.97
CA LEU A 398 26.92 -4.27 12.18
C LEU A 398 25.98 -5.07 13.07
N ARG A 399 24.69 -5.09 12.69
CA ARG A 399 23.64 -5.92 13.30
C ARG A 399 22.97 -6.75 12.22
N LEU A 400 22.94 -8.07 12.39
CA LEU A 400 22.23 -8.98 11.47
C LEU A 400 20.73 -8.82 11.71
N MET A 401 20.00 -8.47 10.66
CA MET A 401 18.56 -8.20 10.71
C MET A 401 17.76 -9.34 10.11
N ASP A 402 18.26 -9.93 9.02
CA ASP A 402 17.63 -11.08 8.40
C ASP A 402 18.64 -11.97 7.67
N GLN A 403 18.22 -13.20 7.38
CA GLN A 403 18.98 -14.17 6.62
C GLN A 403 18.04 -14.98 5.73
N ILE A 404 18.33 -14.98 4.42
CA ILE A 404 17.66 -15.80 3.41
C ILE A 404 18.52 -17.04 3.16
N ILE A 405 18.02 -18.19 3.58
CA ILE A 405 18.61 -19.53 3.39
C ILE A 405 17.69 -20.46 2.56
N GLU A 406 16.72 -19.87 1.87
CA GLU A 406 15.73 -20.65 1.13
C GLU A 406 16.35 -21.32 -0.10
N PRO A 407 15.83 -22.50 -0.51
CA PRO A 407 16.27 -23.17 -1.73
C PRO A 407 16.17 -22.26 -2.97
N PRO A 408 17.01 -22.50 -3.99
CA PRO A 408 16.98 -21.76 -5.24
C PRO A 408 15.61 -21.83 -5.90
N GLY A 409 15.22 -20.75 -6.58
CA GLY A 409 13.95 -20.59 -7.26
C GLY A 409 14.13 -19.97 -8.64
N ASN A 410 13.19 -20.24 -9.53
CA ASN A 410 13.22 -19.74 -10.90
C ASN A 410 12.35 -18.47 -11.12
N TYR A 411 12.21 -17.64 -10.09
CA TYR A 411 11.35 -16.45 -10.11
C TYR A 411 11.84 -15.40 -9.11
N TRP A 412 11.44 -14.15 -9.32
CA TRP A 412 11.69 -13.04 -8.40
C TRP A 412 10.78 -13.13 -7.18
N LYS A 413 11.35 -13.07 -5.98
CA LYS A 413 10.63 -13.10 -4.71
C LYS A 413 10.68 -11.73 -4.04
N LEU A 414 9.53 -11.18 -3.66
CA LEU A 414 9.50 -9.99 -2.81
C LEU A 414 9.83 -10.36 -1.36
N HIS A 415 10.81 -9.68 -0.78
CA HIS A 415 11.22 -9.88 0.60
C HIS A 415 11.07 -8.60 1.42
N HIS A 416 10.54 -8.72 2.63
CA HIS A 416 10.42 -7.62 3.59
C HIS A 416 11.29 -7.90 4.82
N VAL A 417 12.07 -6.91 5.24
CA VAL A 417 12.95 -6.99 6.41
C VAL A 417 12.61 -5.84 7.37
N PRO A 418 12.04 -6.14 8.55
CA PRO A 418 11.79 -5.12 9.56
C PRO A 418 13.12 -4.69 10.18
N LEU A 419 13.37 -3.39 10.19
CA LEU A 419 14.57 -2.75 10.73
C LEU A 419 14.21 -1.87 11.93
N ASN A 420 15.22 -1.58 12.75
CA ASN A 420 15.11 -0.73 13.93
C ASN A 420 16.38 0.11 14.13
N ALA A 421 16.79 0.83 13.08
CA ALA A 421 17.86 1.80 13.19
C ALA A 421 17.37 2.99 14.03
N ASN A 422 18.15 3.35 15.04
CA ASN A 422 17.91 4.48 15.94
C ASN A 422 18.73 5.70 15.52
N LYS A 423 19.87 5.47 14.85
CA LYS A 423 20.81 6.47 14.38
C LYS A 423 21.00 6.34 12.88
N THR A 424 21.85 7.21 12.36
CA THR A 424 22.37 7.13 11.00
C THR A 424 22.91 5.73 10.70
N PHE A 425 22.48 5.14 9.58
CA PHE A 425 22.75 3.75 9.23
C PHE A 425 22.85 3.52 7.73
N GLN A 426 23.38 2.36 7.35
CA GLN A 426 23.30 1.77 6.02
C GLN A 426 22.66 0.39 6.09
N VAL A 427 22.00 -0.03 5.02
CA VAL A 427 21.64 -1.43 4.77
C VAL A 427 22.81 -2.10 4.05
N VAL A 428 23.18 -3.31 4.50
CA VAL A 428 24.28 -4.08 3.91
C VAL A 428 23.75 -5.45 3.47
N PHE A 429 23.82 -5.70 2.17
CA PHE A 429 23.48 -6.96 1.53
C PHE A 429 24.75 -7.80 1.39
N GLU A 430 24.88 -8.88 2.15
CA GLU A 430 26.01 -9.80 2.05
C GLU A 430 25.56 -11.14 1.46
N ALA A 431 25.95 -11.43 0.23
CA ALA A 431 25.79 -12.75 -0.35
C ALA A 431 27.01 -13.62 -0.05
N ARG A 432 26.78 -14.88 0.34
CA ARG A 432 27.83 -15.83 0.75
C ARG A 432 27.64 -17.19 0.08
N LYS A 433 28.72 -17.73 -0.46
CA LYS A 433 28.80 -19.08 -1.00
C LYS A 433 28.74 -20.11 0.14
N GLY A 434 27.79 -21.03 0.09
CA GLY A 434 27.70 -22.18 0.99
C GLY A 434 28.49 -23.39 0.51
N ALA A 435 28.26 -24.56 1.13
CA ALA A 435 28.81 -25.82 0.64
C ALA A 435 28.20 -26.22 -0.73
N GLY A 436 28.95 -26.98 -1.53
CA GLY A 436 28.45 -27.56 -2.78
C GLY A 436 28.55 -26.67 -4.02
N ASN A 437 28.33 -27.26 -5.20
CA ASN A 437 28.46 -26.55 -6.47
C ASN A 437 27.24 -25.66 -6.74
N SER A 438 27.50 -24.45 -7.23
CA SER A 438 26.48 -23.48 -7.65
C SER A 438 26.46 -23.33 -9.17
N SER A 439 25.25 -23.20 -9.74
CA SER A 439 25.02 -22.87 -11.14
C SER A 439 24.91 -21.37 -11.42
N GLY A 440 24.77 -20.56 -10.37
CA GLY A 440 24.32 -19.17 -10.46
C GLY A 440 24.75 -18.34 -9.27
N GLY A 441 23.79 -17.68 -8.61
CA GLY A 441 24.03 -16.84 -7.43
C GLY A 441 22.78 -16.10 -6.96
N PHE A 442 22.96 -14.93 -6.36
CA PHE A 442 21.86 -14.06 -5.93
C PHE A 442 21.76 -12.84 -6.85
N SER A 443 20.55 -12.52 -7.29
CA SER A 443 20.23 -11.26 -7.94
C SER A 443 19.30 -10.43 -7.06
N LEU A 444 19.47 -9.11 -7.05
CA LEU A 444 18.67 -8.14 -6.31
C LEU A 444 18.19 -7.04 -7.23
N ASP A 445 16.95 -6.59 -7.03
CA ASP A 445 16.34 -5.50 -7.77
C ASP A 445 15.25 -4.79 -6.95
N ASP A 446 14.82 -3.61 -7.41
CA ASP A 446 13.69 -2.83 -6.86
C ASP A 446 13.75 -2.63 -5.34
N ILE A 447 14.92 -2.22 -4.85
CA ILE A 447 15.15 -1.94 -3.43
C ILE A 447 14.36 -0.70 -3.03
N ASN A 448 13.61 -0.77 -1.93
CA ASN A 448 12.92 0.37 -1.34
C ASN A 448 13.08 0.36 0.18
N ILE A 449 13.34 1.53 0.77
CA ILE A 449 13.53 1.70 2.21
C ILE A 449 12.62 2.84 2.68
N SER A 450 11.82 2.56 3.72
CA SER A 450 10.94 3.56 4.33
C SER A 450 10.79 3.36 5.84
N GLU A 451 10.50 4.42 6.58
CA GLU A 451 10.15 4.42 8.00
C GLU A 451 8.68 4.01 8.22
N THR A 452 8.36 2.80 7.78
CA THR A 452 7.05 2.15 7.88
C THR A 452 7.18 0.75 8.48
N GLU A 453 6.07 0.16 8.91
CA GLU A 453 6.03 -1.24 9.36
C GLU A 453 6.07 -2.20 8.16
N CYS A 454 6.78 -3.32 8.31
CA CYS A 454 6.76 -4.37 7.28
C CYS A 454 5.49 -5.23 7.38
N PRO A 455 4.83 -5.50 6.24
CA PRO A 455 3.72 -6.44 6.19
C PRO A 455 4.19 -7.90 6.06
N HIS A 456 3.27 -8.83 6.32
CA HIS A 456 3.43 -10.21 5.86
C HIS A 456 3.15 -10.30 4.36
N THR A 457 3.87 -11.16 3.66
CA THR A 457 3.76 -11.32 2.20
C THR A 457 3.19 -12.67 1.82
N TRP A 458 2.24 -12.66 0.90
CA TRP A 458 1.73 -13.82 0.19
C TRP A 458 1.87 -13.58 -1.33
N GLN A 459 2.90 -14.18 -1.92
CA GLN A 459 3.11 -14.15 -3.37
C GLN A 459 2.51 -15.41 -4.01
N ILE A 460 1.63 -15.22 -4.97
CA ILE A 460 0.98 -16.30 -5.73
C ILE A 460 1.54 -16.26 -7.15
N ARG A 461 2.22 -17.33 -7.53
CA ARG A 461 2.90 -17.44 -8.81
C ARG A 461 1.98 -17.84 -9.94
N ASP A 462 2.37 -17.46 -11.16
CA ASP A 462 1.64 -17.82 -12.39
C ASP A 462 0.14 -17.50 -12.27
N PHE A 463 -0.19 -16.45 -11.51
CA PHE A 463 -1.54 -16.07 -11.15
C PHE A 463 -2.40 -15.75 -12.38
N GLU A 464 -1.81 -15.20 -13.44
CA GLU A 464 -2.53 -15.01 -14.70
C GLU A 464 -3.06 -16.34 -15.27
N LYS A 465 -2.27 -17.41 -15.21
CA LYS A 465 -2.72 -18.76 -15.60
C LYS A 465 -3.76 -19.29 -14.62
N VAL A 466 -3.60 -19.02 -13.33
CA VAL A 466 -4.59 -19.40 -12.31
C VAL A 466 -5.92 -18.72 -12.59
N LEU A 467 -5.92 -17.41 -12.89
CA LEU A 467 -7.12 -16.62 -13.17
C LEU A 467 -7.84 -17.15 -14.42
N ASN A 468 -7.11 -17.45 -15.49
CA ASN A 468 -7.68 -17.92 -16.75
C ASN A 468 -8.22 -19.36 -16.70
N ASN A 469 -7.65 -20.23 -15.85
CA ASN A 469 -8.02 -21.65 -15.78
C ASN A 469 -8.93 -22.00 -14.59
N SER A 470 -9.13 -21.08 -13.65
CA SER A 470 -9.94 -21.33 -12.45
C SER A 470 -11.43 -21.24 -12.73
N VAL A 471 -12.19 -22.12 -12.10
CA VAL A 471 -13.65 -21.99 -12.02
C VAL A 471 -14.00 -20.88 -11.03
N SER A 472 -15.06 -20.13 -11.32
CA SER A 472 -15.61 -19.14 -10.39
C SER A 472 -15.87 -19.76 -9.02
N GLY A 473 -15.34 -19.15 -7.96
CA GLY A 473 -15.38 -19.66 -6.59
C GLY A 473 -14.13 -20.45 -6.15
N THR A 474 -13.10 -20.59 -6.99
CA THR A 474 -11.81 -21.21 -6.59
C THR A 474 -11.24 -20.52 -5.36
N ARG A 475 -10.84 -21.31 -4.36
CA ARG A 475 -10.32 -20.84 -3.07
C ARG A 475 -8.83 -21.12 -2.95
N MET A 476 -8.08 -20.12 -2.51
CA MET A 476 -6.67 -20.24 -2.18
C MET A 476 -6.43 -19.70 -0.78
N TYR A 477 -5.58 -20.39 -0.02
CA TYR A 477 -5.28 -20.05 1.36
C TYR A 477 -3.81 -19.62 1.47
N SER A 478 -3.57 -18.55 2.23
CA SER A 478 -2.22 -18.11 2.51
C SER A 478 -1.49 -19.06 3.46
N PRO A 479 -0.16 -18.90 3.61
CA PRO A 479 0.56 -19.33 4.80
C PRO A 479 -0.08 -18.79 6.09
N LEU A 480 0.28 -19.41 7.21
CA LEU A 480 -0.15 -19.00 8.53
C LEU A 480 0.77 -17.92 9.06
N TYR A 481 0.20 -16.82 9.54
CA TYR A 481 0.95 -15.68 10.04
C TYR A 481 0.65 -15.44 11.52
N TYR A 482 1.61 -14.82 12.22
CA TYR A 482 1.42 -14.33 13.57
C TYR A 482 1.50 -12.80 13.56
N SER A 483 0.53 -12.14 14.19
CA SER A 483 0.64 -10.71 14.49
C SER A 483 1.78 -10.44 15.48
N SER A 484 2.19 -9.18 15.61
CA SER A 484 3.22 -8.76 16.57
C SER A 484 2.87 -9.05 18.04
N GLU A 485 1.58 -9.23 18.34
CA GLU A 485 1.08 -9.59 19.67
C GLU A 485 0.91 -11.10 19.87
N GLY A 486 0.98 -11.90 18.80
CA GLY A 486 0.89 -13.36 18.85
C GLY A 486 -0.44 -13.96 18.39
N TYR A 487 -1.41 -13.19 17.89
CA TYR A 487 -2.60 -13.75 17.26
C TYR A 487 -2.23 -14.40 15.94
N ARG A 488 -2.64 -15.66 15.74
CA ARG A 488 -2.40 -16.37 14.48
C ARG A 488 -3.58 -16.18 13.53
N PHE A 489 -3.29 -15.98 12.26
CA PHE A 489 -4.33 -15.76 11.24
C PHE A 489 -3.93 -16.36 9.89
N GLN A 490 -4.94 -16.52 9.02
CA GLN A 490 -4.79 -16.98 7.64
C GLN A 490 -5.69 -16.16 6.72
N ALA A 491 -5.20 -15.85 5.52
CA ALA A 491 -5.98 -15.23 4.47
C ALA A 491 -6.57 -16.28 3.51
N LEU A 492 -7.74 -15.94 2.96
CA LEU A 492 -8.48 -16.68 1.94
C LEU A 492 -8.72 -15.74 0.75
N LEU A 493 -8.18 -16.10 -0.41
CA LEU A 493 -8.47 -15.48 -1.69
C LEU A 493 -9.49 -16.35 -2.44
N ILE A 494 -10.58 -15.74 -2.90
CA ILE A 494 -11.57 -16.40 -3.75
C ILE A 494 -11.60 -15.73 -5.12
N LEU A 495 -11.46 -16.52 -6.17
CA LEU A 495 -11.45 -16.05 -7.55
C LEU A 495 -12.85 -16.16 -8.14
N TYR A 496 -13.46 -15.04 -8.54
CA TYR A 496 -14.70 -15.02 -9.30
C TYR A 496 -14.44 -14.57 -10.74
N GLN A 497 -15.42 -14.76 -11.62
CA GLN A 497 -15.31 -14.39 -13.04
C GLN A 497 -14.87 -12.94 -13.27
N ASN A 498 -15.34 -12.01 -12.43
CA ASN A 498 -15.15 -10.58 -12.66
C ASN A 498 -14.36 -9.86 -11.55
N TYR A 499 -14.07 -10.54 -10.43
CA TYR A 499 -13.44 -9.90 -9.27
C TYR A 499 -12.75 -10.91 -8.36
N LEU A 500 -11.91 -10.40 -7.49
CA LEU A 500 -11.26 -11.15 -6.42
C LEU A 500 -11.89 -10.79 -5.07
N SER A 501 -12.09 -11.79 -4.20
CA SER A 501 -12.45 -11.58 -2.80
C SER A 501 -11.31 -11.96 -1.88
N VAL A 502 -11.10 -11.17 -0.82
CA VAL A 502 -10.08 -11.47 0.20
C VAL A 502 -10.73 -11.44 1.58
N TYR A 503 -10.51 -12.52 2.32
CA TYR A 503 -10.97 -12.68 3.70
C TYR A 503 -9.80 -13.08 4.59
N VAL A 504 -9.88 -12.79 5.89
CA VAL A 504 -8.93 -13.24 6.89
C VAL A 504 -9.69 -13.86 8.06
N GLY A 505 -9.21 -15.00 8.54
CA GLY A 505 -9.74 -15.69 9.70
C GLY A 505 -8.67 -15.91 10.77
N LEU A 506 -9.06 -15.84 12.04
CA LEU A 506 -8.19 -16.22 13.15
C LEU A 506 -7.98 -17.74 13.16
N VAL A 507 -6.79 -18.18 13.52
CA VAL A 507 -6.41 -19.59 13.59
C VAL A 507 -5.86 -19.88 14.98
N SER A 508 -6.14 -21.07 15.52
CA SER A 508 -5.55 -21.48 16.79
C SER A 508 -4.03 -21.50 16.69
N GLY A 509 -3.33 -20.84 17.62
CA GLY A 509 -1.88 -20.72 17.67
C GLY A 509 -1.28 -21.12 19.01
N ALA A 510 0.05 -21.07 19.08
CA ALA A 510 0.80 -21.45 20.28
C ALA A 510 0.62 -20.47 21.45
N TYR A 511 0.21 -19.24 21.17
CA TYR A 511 0.09 -18.16 22.15
C TYR A 511 -1.35 -17.98 22.67
N ASP A 512 -2.35 -18.70 22.15
CA ASP A 512 -3.77 -18.46 22.42
C ASP A 512 -4.13 -18.37 23.91
N ASP A 513 -3.45 -19.17 24.76
CA ASP A 513 -3.71 -19.24 26.20
C ASP A 513 -3.19 -18.00 26.96
N GLN A 514 -2.35 -17.17 26.32
CA GLN A 514 -1.81 -15.91 26.85
C GLN A 514 -2.53 -14.68 26.26
N LEU A 515 -3.37 -14.88 25.25
CA LEU A 515 -4.04 -13.81 24.53
C LEU A 515 -5.42 -13.50 25.12
N GLN A 516 -5.87 -12.27 24.86
CA GLN A 516 -7.20 -11.83 25.26
C GLN A 516 -8.25 -12.29 24.24
N TRP A 517 -9.35 -12.85 24.74
CA TRP A 517 -10.48 -13.28 23.91
C TRP A 517 -11.81 -12.69 24.41
N PRO A 518 -12.74 -12.28 23.53
CA PRO A 518 -12.59 -12.17 22.07
C PRO A 518 -11.46 -11.23 21.65
N CYS A 519 -10.91 -11.41 20.45
CA CYS A 519 -9.86 -10.54 19.91
C CYS A 519 -10.43 -9.12 19.75
N GLN A 520 -9.90 -8.16 20.52
CA GLN A 520 -10.50 -6.82 20.61
C GLN A 520 -9.67 -5.78 19.85
N TRP A 521 -10.28 -5.03 18.95
CA TRP A 521 -9.72 -3.81 18.35
C TRP A 521 -8.40 -4.00 17.61
N ARG A 522 -8.18 -5.17 17.02
CA ARG A 522 -7.09 -5.38 16.06
C ARG A 522 -7.60 -5.03 14.68
N GLN A 523 -7.00 -4.04 14.05
CA GLN A 523 -7.23 -3.72 12.65
C GLN A 523 -6.42 -4.67 11.78
N ILE A 524 -7.12 -5.43 10.95
CA ILE A 524 -6.55 -6.29 9.93
C ILE A 524 -6.66 -5.54 8.61
N THR A 525 -5.53 -5.37 7.94
CA THR A 525 -5.44 -4.75 6.63
C THR A 525 -4.83 -5.73 5.65
N PHE A 526 -5.41 -5.82 4.47
CA PHE A 526 -4.76 -6.44 3.32
C PHE A 526 -4.56 -5.43 2.21
N GLN A 527 -3.50 -5.63 1.44
CA GLN A 527 -3.21 -4.89 0.21
C GLN A 527 -2.97 -5.87 -0.93
N ILE A 528 -3.58 -5.61 -2.09
CA ILE A 528 -3.15 -6.21 -3.36
C ILE A 528 -2.15 -5.23 -3.96
N LEU A 529 -0.89 -5.64 -4.03
CA LEU A 529 0.25 -4.77 -4.29
C LEU A 529 0.28 -4.35 -5.76
N ASP A 530 0.33 -3.04 -6.01
CA ASP A 530 0.83 -2.49 -7.26
C ASP A 530 2.36 -2.60 -7.25
N GLN A 531 2.93 -3.48 -8.08
CA GLN A 531 4.35 -3.87 -8.06
C GLN A 531 5.26 -2.87 -8.78
N ASN A 532 4.91 -1.58 -8.73
CA ASN A 532 5.75 -0.53 -9.26
C ASN A 532 7.11 -0.53 -8.55
N PRO A 533 8.22 -0.37 -9.31
CA PRO A 533 9.57 -0.39 -8.75
C PRO A 533 9.76 0.66 -7.65
N HIS A 534 9.15 1.84 -7.79
CA HIS A 534 9.27 2.94 -6.85
C HIS A 534 8.08 2.98 -5.87
N ILE A 535 8.32 2.81 -4.58
CA ILE A 535 7.26 2.70 -3.56
C ILE A 535 6.30 3.91 -3.52
N GLN A 536 6.82 5.13 -3.72
CA GLN A 536 6.01 6.36 -3.75
C GLN A 536 5.06 6.46 -4.96
N LYS A 537 5.26 5.64 -6.01
CA LYS A 537 4.40 5.62 -7.21
C LYS A 537 3.36 4.49 -7.19
N ARG A 538 3.36 3.67 -6.14
CA ARG A 538 2.41 2.55 -6.00
C ARG A 538 1.02 3.07 -5.66
N MET A 539 0.02 2.48 -6.30
CA MET A 539 -1.41 2.70 -6.03
C MET A 539 -2.08 1.36 -5.71
N SER A 540 -1.67 0.75 -4.60
CA SER A 540 -2.13 -0.59 -4.21
C SER A 540 -3.59 -0.58 -3.74
N SER A 541 -4.35 -1.64 -4.04
CA SER A 541 -5.71 -1.80 -3.51
C SER A 541 -5.64 -2.21 -2.06
N GLU A 542 -6.08 -1.34 -1.15
CA GLU A 542 -6.04 -1.57 0.29
C GLU A 542 -7.45 -1.63 0.89
N LYS A 543 -7.71 -2.61 1.77
CA LYS A 543 -8.92 -2.68 2.58
C LYS A 543 -8.58 -3.07 4.01
N SER A 544 -9.31 -2.48 4.97
CA SER A 544 -9.10 -2.70 6.39
C SER A 544 -10.39 -2.94 7.12
N PHE A 545 -10.37 -3.84 8.10
CA PHE A 545 -11.45 -4.08 9.03
C PHE A 545 -10.94 -4.31 10.43
N THR A 546 -11.80 -4.18 11.44
CA THR A 546 -11.40 -4.25 12.84
C THR A 546 -12.18 -5.32 13.58
N THR A 547 -11.48 -6.08 14.41
CA THR A 547 -12.07 -7.10 15.28
C THR A 547 -12.89 -6.45 16.40
N ASP A 548 -14.20 -6.31 16.18
CA ASP A 548 -15.11 -5.74 17.17
C ASP A 548 -15.55 -6.82 18.17
N PRO A 549 -15.18 -6.72 19.46
CA PRO A 549 -15.55 -7.71 20.46
C PRO A 549 -17.05 -7.74 20.78
N ALA A 550 -17.85 -6.79 20.30
CA ALA A 550 -19.30 -6.82 20.41
C ALA A 550 -19.98 -7.53 19.23
N LEU A 551 -19.23 -7.90 18.18
CA LEU A 551 -19.79 -8.58 17.02
C LEU A 551 -20.16 -10.02 17.36
N VAL A 552 -21.46 -10.30 17.33
CA VAL A 552 -22.04 -11.62 17.58
C VAL A 552 -22.78 -12.08 16.33
N SER A 553 -22.43 -13.27 15.83
CA SER A 553 -23.15 -13.95 14.74
C SER A 553 -24.62 -14.16 15.06
N SER A 554 -25.41 -14.46 14.02
CA SER A 554 -26.82 -14.85 14.14
C SER A 554 -27.06 -16.08 15.05
N TYR A 555 -26.03 -16.87 15.32
CA TYR A 555 -26.07 -18.02 16.22
C TYR A 555 -25.67 -17.69 17.67
N GLY A 556 -25.54 -16.41 18.02
CA GLY A 556 -25.20 -15.98 19.37
C GLY A 556 -23.73 -16.17 19.74
N ARG A 557 -22.83 -16.40 18.77
CA ARG A 557 -21.39 -16.62 18.99
C ARG A 557 -20.59 -15.41 18.54
N ASN A 558 -19.54 -15.07 19.28
CA ASN A 558 -18.65 -13.99 18.87
C ASN A 558 -17.72 -14.47 17.74
N ASP A 559 -17.68 -13.72 16.64
CA ASP A 559 -16.91 -14.08 15.43
C ASP A 559 -15.39 -14.02 15.66
N TRP A 560 -14.97 -13.29 16.70
CA TRP A 560 -13.58 -13.06 17.09
C TRP A 560 -13.21 -13.80 18.38
N ASP A 561 -13.99 -14.78 18.82
CA ASP A 561 -13.64 -15.65 19.94
C ASP A 561 -12.46 -16.56 19.59
N ASN A 562 -11.88 -17.21 20.60
CA ASN A 562 -10.80 -18.16 20.43
C ASN A 562 -11.22 -19.28 19.44
N PRO A 563 -10.49 -19.48 18.33
CA PRO A 563 -10.83 -20.50 17.34
C PRO A 563 -10.96 -21.91 17.93
N ARG A 564 -10.29 -22.23 19.05
CA ARG A 564 -10.42 -23.52 19.74
C ARG A 564 -11.83 -23.77 20.32
N ASN A 565 -12.59 -22.72 20.61
CA ASN A 565 -13.93 -22.82 21.19
C ASN A 565 -14.99 -23.08 20.12
N ASN A 566 -14.96 -22.30 19.04
CA ASN A 566 -16.06 -22.19 18.07
C ASN A 566 -15.62 -22.33 16.61
N GLY A 567 -14.33 -22.57 16.35
CA GLY A 567 -13.77 -22.70 15.02
C GLY A 567 -13.95 -24.09 14.40
N THR A 568 -13.68 -24.18 13.10
CA THR A 568 -13.70 -25.42 12.34
C THR A 568 -12.34 -26.11 12.44
N ARG A 569 -12.34 -27.39 12.80
CA ARG A 569 -11.11 -28.21 12.84
C ARG A 569 -10.65 -28.52 11.41
N VAL A 570 -9.45 -28.10 11.05
CA VAL A 570 -8.84 -28.27 9.72
C VAL A 570 -7.40 -28.80 9.87
N VAL A 571 -6.95 -29.59 8.89
CA VAL A 571 -5.54 -30.02 8.80
C VAL A 571 -4.84 -29.15 7.76
N ILE A 572 -3.81 -28.41 8.19
CA ILE A 572 -3.02 -27.52 7.33
C ILE A 572 -1.57 -28.02 7.36
N GLY A 573 -1.09 -28.54 6.22
CA GLY A 573 0.17 -29.27 6.19
C GLY A 573 0.12 -30.50 7.10
N ASN A 574 0.99 -30.54 8.11
CA ASN A 574 1.04 -31.61 9.11
C ASN A 574 0.46 -31.21 10.48
N GLU A 575 -0.15 -30.04 10.58
CA GLU A 575 -0.72 -29.51 11.83
C GLU A 575 -2.25 -29.58 11.79
N THR A 576 -2.86 -30.04 12.89
CA THR A 576 -4.31 -29.86 13.11
C THR A 576 -4.54 -28.56 13.84
N VAL A 577 -5.34 -27.68 13.25
CA VAL A 577 -5.71 -26.38 13.84
C VAL A 577 -7.20 -26.14 13.80
N TYR A 578 -7.66 -25.17 14.57
CA TYR A 578 -9.02 -24.63 14.50
C TYR A 578 -9.00 -23.29 13.81
N VAL A 579 -9.87 -23.12 12.81
CA VAL A 579 -9.99 -21.88 12.02
C VAL A 579 -11.32 -21.22 12.36
N GLY A 580 -11.27 -19.96 12.76
CA GLY A 580 -12.43 -19.11 13.02
C GLY A 580 -13.17 -18.72 11.75
N ILE A 581 -14.10 -17.78 11.88
CA ILE A 581 -14.85 -17.24 10.74
C ILE A 581 -13.93 -16.36 9.90
N PHE A 582 -14.04 -16.48 8.58
CA PHE A 582 -13.36 -15.60 7.64
C PHE A 582 -14.17 -14.32 7.44
N TRP A 583 -13.54 -13.18 7.70
CA TRP A 583 -14.13 -11.86 7.53
C TRP A 583 -13.32 -11.05 6.52
N GLY A 584 -13.96 -10.23 5.70
CA GLY A 584 -13.27 -9.47 4.67
C GLY A 584 -14.19 -8.91 3.60
N TYR A 585 -13.69 -8.79 2.38
CA TYR A 585 -14.36 -8.07 1.30
C TYR A 585 -14.59 -8.99 0.10
N GLN A 586 -15.84 -9.06 -0.33
CA GLN A 586 -16.23 -9.74 -1.56
C GLN A 586 -15.58 -9.08 -2.79
N TYR A 587 -15.56 -7.76 -2.84
CA TYR A 587 -15.00 -6.98 -3.95
C TYR A 587 -13.68 -6.35 -3.51
N ALA A 588 -12.62 -7.16 -3.41
CA ALA A 588 -11.29 -6.66 -3.05
C ALA A 588 -10.65 -5.89 -4.22
N ILE A 589 -10.80 -6.41 -5.45
CA ILE A 589 -10.41 -5.73 -6.70
C ILE A 589 -11.19 -6.37 -7.87
N MET A 590 -11.52 -5.58 -8.88
CA MET A 590 -12.11 -6.09 -10.12
C MET A 590 -11.03 -6.67 -11.03
N ASN A 591 -11.35 -7.70 -11.80
CA ASN A 591 -10.38 -8.32 -12.70
C ASN A 591 -9.89 -7.34 -13.78
N GLU A 592 -10.75 -6.42 -14.22
CA GLU A 592 -10.39 -5.35 -15.16
C GLU A 592 -9.41 -4.32 -14.57
N ASP A 593 -9.38 -4.15 -13.25
CA ASP A 593 -8.45 -3.24 -12.58
C ASP A 593 -7.06 -3.84 -12.45
N LEU A 594 -6.94 -5.18 -12.44
CA LEU A 594 -5.66 -5.88 -12.33
C LEU A 594 -4.70 -5.53 -13.48
N THR A 595 -5.24 -5.17 -14.65
CA THR A 595 -4.45 -4.84 -15.85
C THR A 595 -4.17 -3.34 -16.00
N LYS A 596 -4.80 -2.48 -15.19
CA LYS A 596 -4.62 -1.01 -15.28
C LYS A 596 -3.27 -0.55 -14.71
N ARG A 597 -2.67 -1.36 -13.83
CA ARG A 597 -1.38 -1.11 -13.17
C ARG A 597 -0.59 -2.41 -13.04
N GLU A 598 0.47 -2.44 -12.24
CA GLU A 598 1.37 -3.58 -12.11
C GLU A 598 0.92 -4.54 -10.99
N PHE A 599 -0.39 -4.83 -10.89
CA PHE A 599 -0.90 -5.78 -9.90
C PHE A 599 -0.46 -7.21 -10.19
N ILE A 600 -0.45 -7.58 -11.48
CA ILE A 600 0.15 -8.82 -11.97
C ILE A 600 1.42 -8.45 -12.72
N LYS A 601 2.58 -8.89 -12.21
CA LYS A 601 3.90 -8.60 -12.79
C LYS A 601 4.70 -9.89 -12.91
N GLY A 602 5.24 -10.17 -14.10
CA GLY A 602 5.87 -11.47 -14.38
C GLY A 602 4.94 -12.68 -14.23
N GLY A 603 3.62 -12.46 -14.29
CA GLY A 603 2.60 -13.47 -14.03
C GLY A 603 2.23 -13.62 -12.56
N ASP A 604 2.90 -12.94 -11.62
CA ASP A 604 2.70 -13.10 -10.18
C ASP A 604 1.82 -11.99 -9.60
N ILE A 605 1.01 -12.32 -8.60
CA ILE A 605 0.28 -11.36 -7.76
C ILE A 605 0.80 -11.43 -6.33
N ILE A 606 0.83 -10.28 -5.65
CA ILE A 606 1.32 -10.19 -4.27
C ILE A 606 0.25 -9.56 -3.38
N LEU A 607 -0.08 -10.27 -2.30
CA LEU A 607 -0.95 -9.79 -1.23
C LEU A 607 -0.11 -9.52 0.02
N LEU A 608 -0.30 -8.35 0.62
CA LEU A 608 0.37 -7.92 1.85
C LEU A 608 -0.65 -7.87 2.99
N PHE A 609 -0.27 -8.28 4.20
CA PHE A 609 -1.15 -8.32 5.36
C PHE A 609 -0.51 -7.70 6.60
N THR A 610 -1.30 -6.93 7.35
CA THR A 610 -0.92 -6.40 8.67
C THR A 610 -2.05 -6.60 9.67
N MET A 611 -1.71 -6.85 10.94
CA MET A 611 -2.67 -6.90 12.04
C MET A 611 -2.13 -6.08 13.21
N GLN A 612 -2.76 -4.94 13.49
CA GLN A 612 -2.28 -3.93 14.44
C GLN A 612 -3.31 -3.68 15.55
N ASP A 613 -2.87 -3.57 16.80
CA ASP A 613 -3.71 -3.11 17.91
C ASP A 613 -3.98 -1.60 17.77
N ILE A 614 -5.26 -1.25 17.61
CA ILE A 614 -5.70 0.15 17.53
C ILE A 614 -6.54 0.56 18.74
N SER A 615 -6.59 -0.25 19.81
CA SER A 615 -7.35 0.02 21.03
C SER A 615 -7.02 1.37 21.68
N GLY A 616 -5.78 1.85 21.52
CA GLY A 616 -5.33 3.17 21.96
C GLY A 616 -6.20 4.33 21.44
N LEU A 617 -6.80 4.18 20.24
CA LEU A 617 -7.65 5.18 19.60
C LEU A 617 -9.02 5.39 20.28
N ARG A 618 -9.33 4.57 21.28
CA ARG A 618 -10.52 4.74 22.13
C ARG A 618 -10.36 5.87 23.15
N GLN A 619 -9.13 6.12 23.59
CA GLN A 619 -8.84 7.07 24.69
C GLN A 619 -7.89 8.19 24.25
N LYS A 620 -7.01 7.91 23.29
CA LYS A 620 -6.01 8.84 22.76
C LYS A 620 -6.24 9.04 21.28
N TYR A 621 -5.74 10.16 20.75
CA TYR A 621 -5.79 10.46 19.31
C TYR A 621 -4.55 9.95 18.55
N SER A 622 -3.73 9.10 19.18
CA SER A 622 -2.50 8.54 18.60
C SER A 622 -2.29 7.08 19.01
N LEU A 623 -1.52 6.37 18.20
CA LEU A 623 -1.08 5.01 18.47
C LEU A 623 0.33 5.00 19.08
N PRO A 624 0.66 4.02 19.95
CA PRO A 624 2.03 3.82 20.39
C PRO A 624 2.92 3.39 19.22
N CYS A 625 4.24 3.56 19.37
CA CYS A 625 5.16 3.08 18.35
C CYS A 625 5.03 1.56 18.15
N PRO A 626 5.09 1.08 16.90
CA PRO A 626 5.01 -0.34 16.61
C PRO A 626 6.18 -1.11 17.21
N LYS A 627 5.93 -2.36 17.61
CA LYS A 627 6.98 -3.26 18.11
C LYS A 627 7.63 -3.99 16.94
N VAL A 628 8.93 -3.73 16.74
CA VAL A 628 9.73 -4.49 15.77
C VAL A 628 10.10 -5.84 16.37
N THR A 629 9.52 -6.92 15.82
CA THR A 629 9.88 -8.28 16.20
C THR A 629 11.08 -8.73 15.38
N LEU A 630 12.26 -8.75 16.00
CA LEU A 630 13.47 -9.24 15.36
C LEU A 630 13.48 -10.77 15.35
N LYS A 631 13.94 -11.36 14.24
CA LYS A 631 14.18 -12.80 14.16
C LYS A 631 15.32 -13.16 15.13
N ASN A 632 15.11 -14.18 15.96
CA ASN A 632 16.16 -14.75 16.81
C ASN A 632 17.15 -15.55 15.95
N LEU A 633 18.07 -14.84 15.30
CA LEU A 633 19.09 -15.43 14.44
C LEU A 633 20.26 -15.92 15.32
N LYS A 634 20.48 -17.24 15.36
CA LYS A 634 21.66 -17.83 16.00
C LYS A 634 22.87 -17.55 15.10
N THR A 635 23.70 -16.59 15.49
CA THR A 635 24.94 -16.28 14.79
C THR A 635 26.05 -17.22 15.26
N SER A 636 26.24 -18.36 14.58
CA SER A 636 27.49 -19.13 14.68
C SER A 636 28.47 -18.66 13.61
N PHE A 637 28.92 -17.42 13.71
CA PHE A 637 29.90 -16.86 12.79
C PHE A 637 31.23 -16.66 13.52
N ASP A 638 32.30 -17.27 13.00
CA ASP A 638 33.66 -17.08 13.49
C ASP A 638 34.07 -15.60 13.47
N ALA A 639 35.05 -15.22 14.31
CA ALA A 639 35.50 -13.83 14.44
C ALA A 639 35.97 -13.19 13.11
N ALA A 640 36.46 -13.99 12.16
CA ALA A 640 36.83 -13.55 10.81
C ALA A 640 35.62 -13.10 9.96
N VAL A 641 34.43 -13.68 10.19
CA VAL A 641 33.19 -13.34 9.50
C VAL A 641 32.65 -11.97 9.95
N LYS A 642 32.94 -11.54 11.19
CA LYS A 642 32.54 -10.23 11.71
C LYS A 642 33.33 -9.05 11.11
N GLN A 643 34.58 -9.26 10.70
CA GLN A 643 35.33 -8.21 9.99
C GLN A 643 34.80 -7.99 8.56
N GLY A 644 34.17 -9.01 7.97
CA GLY A 644 33.55 -8.95 6.65
C GLY A 644 34.55 -9.05 5.50
N PRO A 645 34.09 -9.32 4.25
CA PRO A 645 34.95 -9.46 3.08
C PRO A 645 35.68 -8.16 2.69
N CYS A 646 35.40 -7.04 3.37
CA CYS A 646 35.91 -5.71 3.02
C CYS A 646 37.03 -5.23 3.96
N ALA A 647 37.50 -6.09 4.88
CA ALA A 647 38.55 -5.75 5.84
C ALA A 647 39.95 -5.59 5.23
N THR A 648 40.14 -5.96 3.96
CA THR A 648 41.42 -5.80 3.24
C THR A 648 41.63 -4.40 2.66
N SER A 649 40.66 -3.48 2.77
CA SER A 649 40.85 -2.07 2.38
C SER A 649 41.42 -1.18 3.50
N ASP A 650 41.61 -1.71 4.71
CA ASP A 650 42.38 -1.01 5.74
C ASP A 650 43.85 -1.09 5.34
N CYS A 651 44.27 -0.07 4.60
CA CYS A 651 45.65 0.28 4.28
C CYS A 651 46.50 -0.02 5.54
N LEU A 652 47.27 -1.12 5.52
CA LEU A 652 48.28 -1.42 6.54
C LEU A 652 49.15 -0.17 6.62
N GLY A 653 49.00 0.57 7.71
CA GLY A 653 49.62 1.87 7.90
C GLY A 653 51.12 1.74 7.68
N ILE A 654 51.57 2.25 6.53
CA ILE A 654 52.91 2.75 6.19
C ILE A 654 52.93 3.33 4.74
N PHE A 655 51.96 3.03 3.86
CA PHE A 655 51.89 3.66 2.52
C PHE A 655 50.48 4.12 2.10
N CYS A 656 49.90 5.07 2.83
CA CYS A 656 48.77 5.85 2.33
C CYS A 656 49.12 7.34 2.45
N THR A 657 49.80 7.87 1.42
CA THR A 657 49.83 9.31 1.15
C THR A 657 49.27 9.57 -0.24
N SER A 658 48.29 10.46 -0.26
CA SER A 658 47.56 11.02 -1.40
C SER A 658 48.42 11.30 -2.65
N ILE A 659 47.85 10.96 -3.81
CA ILE A 659 47.88 11.73 -5.08
C ILE A 659 49.27 12.23 -5.52
N THR A 660 49.87 11.54 -6.50
CA THR A 660 50.50 12.09 -7.73
C THR A 660 51.41 11.04 -8.39
N SER A 661 50.82 10.00 -8.99
CA SER A 661 51.56 8.98 -9.75
C SER A 661 52.07 9.44 -11.14
N SER A 662 51.97 10.74 -11.47
CA SER A 662 52.43 11.28 -12.77
C SER A 662 53.68 12.17 -12.69
N LEU A 663 54.23 12.47 -11.50
CA LEU A 663 55.44 13.29 -11.37
C LEU A 663 56.72 12.49 -11.06
N ILE A 664 56.61 11.29 -10.50
CA ILE A 664 57.77 10.48 -10.09
C ILE A 664 58.48 9.85 -11.31
N LEU A 665 57.76 9.55 -12.39
CA LEU A 665 58.36 9.02 -13.61
C LEU A 665 59.24 10.06 -14.36
N LEU A 666 58.94 11.36 -14.25
CA LEU A 666 59.73 12.42 -14.88
C LEU A 666 61.02 12.77 -14.09
N VAL A 667 61.01 12.59 -12.77
CA VAL A 667 62.19 12.85 -11.92
C VAL A 667 63.19 11.70 -12.00
N CYS A 668 62.72 10.45 -12.11
CA CYS A 668 63.60 9.30 -12.30
C CYS A 668 64.28 9.28 -13.69
N LEU A 669 63.64 9.80 -14.75
CA LEU A 669 64.26 9.88 -16.08
C LEU A 669 65.35 10.96 -16.18
N ARG A 670 65.32 12.00 -15.34
CA ARG A 670 66.36 13.06 -15.31
C ARG A 670 67.59 12.70 -14.49
N LEU A 671 67.53 11.67 -13.64
CA LEU A 671 68.67 11.21 -12.84
C LEU A 671 69.43 10.04 -13.49
N LEU A 672 68.94 9.52 -14.63
CA LEU A 672 69.59 8.46 -15.41
C LEU A 672 70.34 8.99 -16.66
N LEU A 673 70.36 10.30 -16.87
CA LEU A 673 71.00 10.96 -18.03
C LEU A 673 72.08 12.00 -17.64
N ASN A 674 72.69 11.86 -16.46
CA ASN A 674 73.92 12.59 -16.08
C ASN A 674 75.00 11.63 -15.58
#